data_AF-A0A455AU04-F1
#
_entry.id   AF-A0A455AU04-F1
#
_cell.length_a   1.000
_cell.length_b   1.000
_cell.length_c   1.000
_cell.angle_alpha   90.00
_cell.angle_beta   90.00
_cell.angle_gamma   90.00
#
_symmetry.space_group_name_H-M   'P 1'
#
loop_
_entity.id
_entity.type
_entity.pdbx_description
1 polymer ?
#
loop_
_entity_poly.entity_id
_entity_poly.type
_entity_poly.pdbx_seq_one_letter_code
_entity_poly.pdbx_strand_id
1 'polypeptide(L)'
;MFLSFLPLHPSAARFKISFLKLNTRPQTLGVDLYPENKKYFGLSEFIESTLSGHSLPLLRYDSSFEAMVTALGKRFPRLHSAVIRTFVLVQHYTAAMMAVSGLSQMKNYTSVETLEITQNLINSPKQCPCGHGLMVLLRVPCSPLAAVAYERLAHVRARLALEEHFEIILGNPSSGITIGKHFLKQLKMWQKIEDAEWRPQTYLELEGLPCILIFSGMDPHGESLPRSLRYCDLRLMDSSCLVRTALEQELGLAAYFVSSEAPLEKGARSEALESDAEKLSSTDNEDEEVVTEGSTSEKRSPVKRERSRSHDSASSSLSSKASGSARCGGSPAQAQPAGPSRGDRARSPQPCGPAEEGRAPGERQRLRAGRGPPSVISGHGPGLAPQPDPGLKTGQWSIQVSVPSSSSSGSSSSSAMPAAGPLVLRAAQCSMTKACRRPPVVFLPKLVYDMVTSTDGSGLPKAASLLPSHSVMWASSFRPLLSKTMTSTEQSLYYRQWTVPRPSHMDYGSRAEGRVDGFHPRRLLLSGPPQIGKTGAYLQFLSILSRMLIRLTEVDVYDEEEININLREESDWHYLQLSDPWPDLELFKKLPFDYIIHDPKYEDASLICSHHRSIKSEDRGTRRKPEDLFVRRQTARMRLSKYAAYNTYHHCEQCHQYMGFHPRYQLYESTLHAFAFSYSMLGEEIQLHFIIPKSKERHFVFSQPGGQLASMRLPLVTDKSHEYIKSPTFTPTTGRHEHGLFNLYHAMDGASHLHVLVVKEYEMAIYKKYWPNHIMLVLPSIFNSAGVGAAHFLIKELCYHNLELERNRQEELGIKPQDIWPFIVISDDSCVMWNVVDVDCGGERSREFSWSERNVSLKHIMQHIEASPNITHYALIGMRKWSSKTGSREVREPFTRCHVHDFIVLNVDLTQNVQYGQNRFMCDDVDFNLRVHSAGLLLCRFNRFSVMKKQIAVGGHRSFPITSKVSDSPMAIVPAQYICAPDSKHTFLAAPAQLLLEKFLQHHSHRFFPLSLKNHGHPVLSVDCYLNLGSQISVCYVSSRPHSLNVSCSDFLFSGLLLYLCDSFVGAGFLKKFHFLKGATLCVICQDRSSLRQTVVRLELEDEWQFRLRDEFQTANAKEDRPLFLLTGRHL
;
A
#
# COMPACT_ATOMS: atom_id res chain seq x y z
N MET A 1 14.48 8.53 32.03
CA MET A 1 14.55 8.04 30.64
C MET A 1 13.95 9.12 29.74
N PHE A 2 14.69 9.57 28.71
CA PHE A 2 14.20 10.54 27.71
C PHE A 2 13.34 9.80 26.65
N LEU A 3 12.40 10.41 25.92
CA LEU A 3 12.01 11.83 25.87
C LEU A 3 10.53 12.04 26.27
N SER A 4 10.25 13.17 26.91
CA SER A 4 8.95 13.82 26.84
C SER A 4 8.82 14.63 25.55
N PHE A 5 7.67 14.61 24.88
CA PHE A 5 7.32 15.59 23.85
C PHE A 5 5.84 15.96 23.90
N LEU A 6 5.54 17.19 23.50
CA LEU A 6 4.24 17.86 23.62
C LEU A 6 3.22 17.40 22.55
N PRO A 7 1.92 17.60 22.79
CA PRO A 7 0.89 17.41 21.76
C PRO A 7 1.05 18.41 20.62
N LEU A 8 0.75 17.98 19.40
CA LEU A 8 0.72 18.82 18.20
C LEU A 8 -0.63 18.70 17.49
N HIS A 9 -1.47 19.72 17.65
CA HIS A 9 -2.48 20.08 16.65
C HIS A 9 -1.85 21.11 15.68
N PRO A 10 -2.28 21.20 14.41
CA PRO A 10 -1.38 21.62 13.35
C PRO A 10 -1.24 23.15 13.19
N SER A 11 0.01 23.60 13.06
CA SER A 11 0.37 24.82 12.33
C SER A 11 1.74 24.62 11.64
N ALA A 12 2.06 25.43 10.63
CA ALA A 12 3.09 25.08 9.65
C ALA A 12 4.53 25.27 10.16
N ALA A 13 5.31 24.18 10.17
CA ALA A 13 6.78 24.22 10.29
C ALA A 13 7.44 23.14 9.41
N ARG A 14 8.35 23.55 8.51
CA ARG A 14 9.09 22.64 7.60
C ARG A 14 10.21 21.92 8.35
N PHE A 15 9.92 20.82 9.04
CA PHE A 15 10.96 19.95 9.61
C PHE A 15 11.66 19.11 8.53
N LYS A 16 12.76 19.63 7.98
CA LYS A 16 13.79 18.82 7.33
C LYS A 16 14.45 17.92 8.38
N ILE A 17 13.91 16.72 8.61
CA ILE A 17 14.70 15.63 9.19
C ILE A 17 15.71 15.21 8.13
N SER A 18 16.94 15.69 8.25
CA SER A 18 18.03 15.34 7.36
C SER A 18 18.40 13.88 7.56
N PHE A 19 17.90 13.01 6.69
CA PHE A 19 18.37 11.63 6.57
C PHE A 19 19.90 11.65 6.40
N LEU A 20 20.62 11.23 7.44
CA LEU A 20 22.04 10.94 7.34
C LEU A 20 22.24 9.87 6.26
N LYS A 21 23.13 10.16 5.31
CA LYS A 21 23.40 9.30 4.17
C LYS A 21 24.07 7.99 4.62
N LEU A 22 23.27 6.99 4.99
CA LEU A 22 23.68 5.57 4.97
C LEU A 22 23.87 5.13 3.52
N ASN A 23 24.96 5.62 2.91
CA ASN A 23 25.27 5.46 1.49
C ASN A 23 25.99 4.13 1.22
N THR A 24 25.48 3.04 1.78
CA THR A 24 25.95 1.68 1.53
C THR A 24 25.14 1.08 0.40
N ARG A 25 25.80 0.81 -0.72
CA ARG A 25 25.19 0.10 -1.87
C ARG A 25 24.68 -1.28 -1.41
N PRO A 26 23.60 -1.82 -2.00
CA PRO A 26 23.18 -3.19 -1.76
C PRO A 26 24.17 -4.16 -2.44
N GLN A 27 25.29 -4.45 -1.79
CA GLN A 27 26.06 -5.66 -2.10
C GLN A 27 25.39 -6.85 -1.45
N THR A 28 24.87 -7.75 -2.28
CA THR A 28 24.39 -9.07 -1.89
C THR A 28 25.57 -9.94 -1.48
N LEU A 29 25.96 -9.81 -0.21
CA LEU A 29 26.81 -10.75 0.50
C LEU A 29 25.98 -11.36 1.63
N GLY A 30 25.82 -12.67 1.60
CA GLY A 30 25.32 -13.41 2.77
C GLY A 30 26.31 -13.23 3.90
N VAL A 31 25.90 -12.54 4.96
CA VAL A 31 26.67 -12.44 6.19
C VAL A 31 25.94 -13.28 7.22
N ASP A 32 26.48 -14.46 7.51
CA ASP A 32 25.98 -15.34 8.55
C ASP A 32 26.12 -14.63 9.90
N LEU A 33 25.02 -14.05 10.37
CA LEU A 33 25.01 -13.14 11.53
C LEU A 33 25.27 -13.83 12.87
N TYR A 34 25.42 -15.16 12.88
CA TYR A 34 25.88 -15.94 14.02
C TYR A 34 26.90 -16.99 13.54
N PRO A 35 28.14 -17.00 14.06
CA PRO A 35 29.00 -18.16 13.91
C PRO A 35 28.45 -19.29 14.79
N GLU A 36 28.11 -20.41 14.15
CA GLU A 36 27.30 -21.51 14.70
C GLU A 36 27.81 -22.07 16.05
N ASN A 37 29.11 -21.96 16.32
CA ASN A 37 29.78 -22.45 17.52
C ASN A 37 29.60 -21.59 18.79
N LYS A 38 28.52 -20.79 18.92
CA LYS A 38 28.28 -19.93 20.12
C LYS A 38 26.89 -20.10 20.73
N LYS A 39 26.82 -20.62 21.95
CA LYS A 39 25.59 -20.65 22.76
C LYS A 39 25.40 -19.31 23.49
N TYR A 40 24.19 -18.76 23.47
CA TYR A 40 23.80 -17.67 24.38
C TYR A 40 23.69 -18.18 25.81
N PHE A 41 24.29 -17.49 26.78
CA PHE A 41 24.20 -17.83 28.20
C PHE A 41 23.43 -16.72 28.93
N GLY A 42 22.25 -17.03 29.43
CA GLY A 42 21.39 -16.08 30.13
C GLY A 42 20.59 -16.73 31.27
N LEU A 43 19.39 -16.20 31.52
CA LEU A 43 18.61 -16.51 32.73
C LEU A 43 18.33 -18.01 32.90
N SER A 44 17.97 -18.71 31.82
CA SER A 44 17.75 -20.16 31.84
C SER A 44 18.99 -20.92 32.30
N GLU A 45 20.14 -20.63 31.68
CA GLU A 45 21.42 -21.28 32.01
C GLU A 45 21.90 -20.94 33.43
N PHE A 46 21.62 -19.72 33.93
CA PHE A 46 21.90 -19.33 35.32
C PHE A 46 21.05 -20.11 36.34
N ILE A 47 19.77 -20.38 36.03
CA ILE A 47 18.89 -21.21 36.86
C ILE A 47 19.37 -22.67 36.80
N GLU A 48 19.60 -23.21 35.60
CA GLU A 48 20.09 -24.59 35.39
C GLU A 48 21.41 -24.85 36.10
N SER A 49 22.37 -23.92 36.05
CA SER A 49 23.62 -23.99 36.83
C SER A 49 23.36 -24.21 38.32
N THR A 50 22.38 -23.51 38.88
CA THR A 50 22.03 -23.57 40.31
C THR A 50 21.37 -24.88 40.70
N LEU A 51 20.68 -25.54 39.76
CA LEU A 51 20.04 -26.85 39.94
C LEU A 51 20.98 -28.04 39.64
N SER A 52 22.03 -27.81 38.83
CA SER A 52 22.86 -28.88 38.24
C SER A 52 23.69 -29.72 39.21
N GLY A 53 23.99 -29.21 40.43
CA GLY A 53 24.77 -29.90 41.47
C GLY A 53 26.27 -30.11 41.16
N HIS A 54 26.66 -30.28 39.90
CA HIS A 54 28.03 -30.60 39.47
C HIS A 54 29.01 -29.42 39.49
N SER A 55 28.58 -28.21 39.87
CA SER A 55 29.44 -27.03 39.98
C SER A 55 28.92 -26.03 41.03
N LEU A 56 29.79 -25.12 41.48
CA LEU A 56 29.37 -24.04 42.38
C LEU A 56 28.33 -23.15 41.70
N PRO A 57 27.20 -22.83 42.35
CA PRO A 57 26.12 -22.08 41.73
C PRO A 57 26.57 -20.68 41.31
N LEU A 58 26.16 -20.28 40.10
CA LEU A 58 26.45 -18.97 39.51
C LEU A 58 25.50 -17.89 40.00
N LEU A 59 24.23 -18.22 40.32
CA LEU A 59 23.36 -17.36 41.11
C LEU A 59 23.63 -17.60 42.59
N ARG A 60 23.78 -16.53 43.37
CA ARG A 60 23.97 -16.59 44.83
C ARG A 60 23.21 -15.47 45.51
N TYR A 61 22.97 -15.60 46.81
CA TYR A 61 22.57 -14.50 47.68
C TYR A 61 23.48 -14.49 48.93
N ASP A 62 23.68 -13.31 49.52
CA ASP A 62 24.51 -13.13 50.71
C ASP A 62 23.63 -13.10 51.96
N SER A 63 23.69 -14.18 52.74
CA SER A 63 22.89 -14.34 53.95
C SER A 63 23.30 -13.39 55.09
N SER A 64 24.58 -13.02 55.15
CA SER A 64 25.12 -12.14 56.20
C SER A 64 24.75 -10.68 55.95
N PHE A 65 24.84 -10.24 54.70
CA PHE A 65 24.36 -8.93 54.22
C PHE A 65 22.86 -8.77 54.49
N GLU A 66 22.03 -9.72 54.07
CA GLU A 66 20.58 -9.62 54.26
C GLU A 66 20.17 -9.65 55.75
N ALA A 67 20.89 -10.39 56.59
CA ALA A 67 20.70 -10.34 58.04
C ALA A 67 21.06 -8.96 58.64
N MET A 68 22.20 -8.38 58.24
CA MET A 68 22.63 -7.05 58.73
C MET A 68 21.69 -5.94 58.25
N VAL A 69 21.29 -5.97 56.97
CA VAL A 69 20.30 -5.05 56.39
C VAL A 69 18.95 -5.17 57.10
N THR A 70 18.50 -6.39 57.43
CA THR A 70 17.25 -6.60 58.18
C THR A 70 17.33 -6.05 59.60
N ALA A 71 18.45 -6.24 60.29
CA ALA A 71 18.67 -5.69 61.64
C ALA A 71 18.70 -4.15 61.64
N LEU A 72 19.41 -3.54 60.69
CA LEU A 72 19.48 -2.09 60.54
C LEU A 72 18.16 -1.48 60.07
N GLY A 73 17.41 -2.15 59.19
CA GLY A 73 16.06 -1.73 58.79
C GLY A 73 15.07 -1.70 59.96
N LYS A 74 15.11 -2.70 60.85
CA LYS A 74 14.34 -2.70 62.10
C LYS A 74 14.76 -1.59 63.06
N ARG A 75 16.06 -1.26 63.12
CA ARG A 75 16.61 -0.19 63.98
C ARG A 75 16.32 1.22 63.47
N PHE A 76 16.23 1.41 62.15
CA PHE A 76 16.06 2.71 61.51
C PHE A 76 14.88 2.74 60.51
N PRO A 77 13.63 2.52 60.97
CA PRO A 77 12.46 2.37 60.08
C PRO A 77 12.06 3.63 59.30
N ARG A 78 12.70 4.78 59.57
CA ARG A 78 12.52 6.03 58.80
C ARG A 78 13.50 6.17 57.62
N LEU A 79 14.50 5.28 57.48
CA LEU A 79 15.44 5.30 56.36
C LEU A 79 14.97 4.37 55.24
N HIS A 80 15.05 4.83 53.99
CA HIS A 80 14.67 4.02 52.82
C HIS A 80 15.60 2.81 52.66
N SER A 81 15.04 1.64 52.32
CA SER A 81 15.80 0.38 52.30
C SER A 81 17.03 0.42 51.38
N ALA A 82 16.90 1.04 50.20
CA ALA A 82 18.02 1.23 49.26
C ALA A 82 19.20 2.02 49.86
N VAL A 83 18.94 2.97 50.77
CA VAL A 83 19.98 3.75 51.46
C VAL A 83 20.73 2.85 52.44
N ILE A 84 20.00 2.11 53.29
CA ILE A 84 20.58 1.16 54.24
C ILE A 84 21.41 0.09 53.51
N ARG A 85 20.83 -0.54 52.47
CA ARG A 85 21.52 -1.56 51.65
C ARG A 85 22.80 -1.02 51.02
N THR A 86 22.78 0.18 50.46
CA THR A 86 23.98 0.78 49.84
C THR A 86 25.08 1.05 50.89
N PHE A 87 24.74 1.62 52.04
CA PHE A 87 25.74 1.89 53.09
C PHE A 87 26.36 0.60 53.64
N VAL A 88 25.56 -0.44 53.89
CA VAL A 88 26.08 -1.75 54.34
C VAL A 88 26.99 -2.37 53.27
N LEU A 89 26.61 -2.30 51.99
CA LEU A 89 27.40 -2.89 50.91
C LEU A 89 28.75 -2.18 50.73
N VAL A 90 28.75 -0.84 50.77
CA VAL A 90 29.97 -0.02 50.75
C VAL A 90 30.85 -0.29 51.97
N GLN A 91 30.26 -0.54 53.15
CA GLN A 91 31.00 -0.97 54.35
C GLN A 91 31.61 -2.36 54.18
N HIS A 92 30.89 -3.34 53.64
CA HIS A 92 31.42 -4.69 53.38
C HIS A 92 32.62 -4.65 52.42
N TYR A 93 32.53 -3.91 51.31
CA TYR A 93 33.67 -3.73 50.39
C TYR A 93 34.83 -2.96 51.03
N THR A 94 34.55 -1.94 51.84
CA THR A 94 35.56 -1.18 52.60
C THR A 94 36.32 -2.06 53.59
N ALA A 95 35.60 -2.85 54.40
CA ALA A 95 36.20 -3.79 55.34
C ALA A 95 36.95 -4.92 54.63
N ALA A 96 36.44 -5.42 53.51
CA ALA A 96 37.14 -6.40 52.68
C ALA A 96 38.45 -5.84 52.11
N MET A 97 38.46 -4.62 51.56
CA MET A 97 39.70 -4.01 51.03
C MET A 97 40.77 -3.86 52.13
N MET A 98 40.38 -3.42 53.33
CA MET A 98 41.30 -3.35 54.47
C MET A 98 41.80 -4.74 54.91
N ALA A 99 40.91 -5.75 54.94
CA ALA A 99 41.27 -7.12 55.31
C ALA A 99 42.22 -7.79 54.32
N VAL A 100 42.01 -7.60 53.00
CA VAL A 100 42.90 -8.09 51.93
C VAL A 100 44.24 -7.36 51.95
N SER A 101 44.25 -6.08 52.35
CA SER A 101 45.47 -5.26 52.49
C SER A 101 46.22 -5.45 53.81
N GLY A 102 45.86 -6.47 54.61
CA GLY A 102 46.61 -6.90 55.79
C GLY A 102 45.92 -6.67 57.14
N LEU A 103 44.85 -5.86 57.23
CA LEU A 103 44.14 -5.63 58.49
C LEU A 103 43.18 -6.78 58.81
N SER A 104 43.73 -7.92 59.22
CA SER A 104 43.02 -9.19 59.46
C SER A 104 41.78 -9.08 60.35
N GLN A 105 41.77 -8.17 61.33
CA GLN A 105 40.62 -7.88 62.21
C GLN A 105 39.36 -7.44 61.44
N MET A 106 39.52 -6.81 60.27
CA MET A 106 38.40 -6.31 59.45
C MET A 106 37.59 -7.43 58.79
N LYS A 107 38.08 -8.69 58.78
CA LYS A 107 37.34 -9.86 58.28
C LYS A 107 36.01 -10.08 59.00
N ASN A 108 35.89 -9.65 60.26
CA ASN A 108 34.66 -9.78 61.06
C ASN A 108 33.57 -8.75 60.68
N TYR A 109 33.89 -7.78 59.82
CA TYR A 109 33.00 -6.68 59.42
C TYR A 109 32.62 -6.71 57.93
N THR A 110 32.78 -7.87 57.29
CA THR A 110 32.40 -8.12 55.89
C THR A 110 31.87 -9.54 55.73
N SER A 111 31.17 -9.81 54.64
CA SER A 111 30.69 -11.16 54.31
C SER A 111 31.75 -11.96 53.53
N VAL A 112 31.67 -13.29 53.61
CA VAL A 112 32.61 -14.21 52.94
C VAL A 112 32.60 -13.99 51.42
N GLU A 113 31.40 -13.74 50.88
CA GLU A 113 31.13 -13.42 49.49
C GLU A 113 31.83 -12.12 49.05
N THR A 114 31.73 -11.05 49.86
CA THR A 114 32.37 -9.77 49.52
C THR A 114 33.89 -9.83 49.69
N LEU A 115 34.37 -10.66 50.62
CA LEU A 115 35.79 -10.97 50.77
C LEU A 115 36.33 -11.79 49.59
N GLU A 116 35.58 -12.77 49.06
CA GLU A 116 35.92 -13.54 47.84
C GLU A 116 36.11 -12.59 46.65
N ILE A 117 35.13 -11.73 46.38
CA ILE A 117 35.15 -10.75 45.28
C ILE A 117 36.39 -9.84 45.41
N THR A 118 36.61 -9.27 46.60
CA THR A 118 37.67 -8.27 46.83
C THR A 118 39.06 -8.89 46.80
N GLN A 119 39.23 -10.10 47.35
CA GLN A 119 40.49 -10.86 47.28
C GLN A 119 40.84 -11.18 45.81
N ASN A 120 39.87 -11.59 45.00
CA ASN A 120 40.10 -11.93 43.59
C ASN A 120 40.34 -10.69 42.70
N LEU A 121 39.66 -9.58 42.98
CA LEU A 121 39.90 -8.28 42.33
C LEU A 121 41.34 -7.77 42.56
N ILE A 122 41.81 -7.75 43.81
CA ILE A 122 43.13 -7.18 44.16
C ILE A 122 44.30 -8.07 43.74
N ASN A 123 44.10 -9.40 43.63
CA ASN A 123 45.18 -10.33 43.33
C ASN A 123 45.23 -10.81 41.88
N SER A 124 44.14 -10.78 41.12
CA SER A 124 44.15 -11.19 39.70
C SER A 124 45.15 -10.42 38.80
N PRO A 125 45.38 -9.10 38.96
CA PRO A 125 46.38 -8.36 38.16
C PRO A 125 47.81 -8.84 38.43
N LYS A 126 48.06 -9.31 39.66
CA LYS A 126 49.37 -9.85 40.10
C LYS A 126 49.65 -11.25 39.53
N GLN A 127 48.65 -11.88 38.90
CA GLN A 127 48.72 -13.25 38.37
C GLN A 127 48.82 -13.32 36.84
N CYS A 128 48.48 -12.25 36.10
CA CYS A 128 48.76 -12.14 34.66
C CYS A 128 49.96 -11.19 34.45
N PRO A 129 51.07 -11.61 33.82
CA PRO A 129 52.24 -10.75 33.58
C PRO A 129 51.98 -9.48 32.76
N CYS A 130 50.81 -9.38 32.12
CA CYS A 130 50.38 -8.19 31.36
C CYS A 130 49.59 -7.18 32.19
N GLY A 131 49.27 -7.48 33.47
CA GLY A 131 48.42 -6.67 34.34
C GLY A 131 46.91 -6.90 34.20
N HIS A 132 46.46 -7.80 33.30
CA HIS A 132 45.03 -8.11 33.16
C HIS A 132 44.45 -8.69 34.45
N GLY A 133 43.24 -8.24 34.81
CA GLY A 133 42.51 -8.73 35.98
C GLY A 133 41.00 -8.83 35.73
N LEU A 134 40.26 -8.94 36.83
CA LEU A 134 38.82 -9.21 36.82
C LEU A 134 38.00 -7.94 37.06
N MET A 135 36.92 -7.77 36.31
CA MET A 135 35.93 -6.70 36.52
C MET A 135 34.81 -7.17 37.47
N VAL A 136 34.40 -6.25 38.34
CA VAL A 136 33.24 -6.38 39.24
C VAL A 136 32.23 -5.31 38.84
N LEU A 137 31.01 -5.70 38.48
CA LEU A 137 29.89 -4.76 38.31
C LEU A 137 29.19 -4.58 39.67
N LEU A 138 28.98 -3.34 40.09
CA LEU A 138 28.21 -2.96 41.28
C LEU A 138 26.99 -2.14 40.86
N ARG A 139 25.80 -2.73 40.93
CA ARG A 139 24.55 -2.08 40.51
C ARG A 139 23.94 -1.29 41.66
N VAL A 140 23.82 0.03 41.52
CA VAL A 140 23.32 0.94 42.56
C VAL A 140 22.01 1.62 42.12
N PRO A 141 20.95 1.69 42.95
CA PRO A 141 19.61 2.07 42.49
C PRO A 141 19.47 3.51 41.96
N CYS A 142 20.31 4.45 42.38
CA CYS A 142 20.24 5.83 41.90
C CYS A 142 21.61 6.54 41.92
N SER A 143 21.74 7.55 41.06
CA SER A 143 22.98 8.32 40.87
C SER A 143 23.54 8.93 42.17
N PRO A 144 22.75 9.54 43.07
CA PRO A 144 23.27 10.06 44.34
C PRO A 144 23.89 8.98 45.25
N LEU A 145 23.27 7.79 45.33
CA LEU A 145 23.82 6.67 46.10
C LEU A 145 25.07 6.08 45.42
N ALA A 146 25.13 6.10 44.09
CA ALA A 146 26.29 5.66 43.33
C ALA A 146 27.50 6.61 43.50
N ALA A 147 27.27 7.92 43.57
CA ALA A 147 28.29 8.91 43.88
C ALA A 147 28.86 8.69 45.30
N VAL A 148 28.01 8.50 46.31
CA VAL A 148 28.45 8.18 47.68
C VAL A 148 29.23 6.85 47.73
N ALA A 149 28.82 5.83 46.98
CA ALA A 149 29.56 4.59 46.87
C ALA A 149 30.94 4.79 46.22
N TYR A 150 30.99 5.53 45.11
CA TYR A 150 32.23 5.89 44.41
C TYR A 150 33.20 6.64 45.32
N GLU A 151 32.77 7.73 45.94
CA GLU A 151 33.61 8.56 46.84
C GLU A 151 34.22 7.75 47.98
N ARG A 152 33.41 6.92 48.64
CA ARG A 152 33.85 6.13 49.80
C ARG A 152 34.81 5.02 49.40
N LEU A 153 34.53 4.28 48.32
CA LEU A 153 35.42 3.23 47.85
C LEU A 153 36.73 3.80 47.27
N ALA A 154 36.67 4.93 46.55
CA ALA A 154 37.86 5.63 46.04
C ALA A 154 38.73 6.18 47.17
N HIS A 155 38.13 6.80 48.21
CA HIS A 155 38.87 7.27 49.38
C HIS A 155 39.59 6.13 50.12
N VAL A 156 38.94 4.97 50.27
CA VAL A 156 39.54 3.79 50.92
C VAL A 156 40.64 3.19 50.05
N ARG A 157 40.42 3.04 48.73
CA ARG A 157 41.43 2.60 47.77
C ARG A 157 42.70 3.44 47.84
N ALA A 158 42.57 4.76 47.86
CA ALA A 158 43.70 5.69 47.95
C ALA A 158 44.43 5.59 49.30
N ARG A 159 43.69 5.48 50.41
CA ARG A 159 44.29 5.27 51.75
C ARG A 159 44.98 3.92 51.94
N LEU A 160 44.82 2.98 51.02
CA LEU A 160 45.45 1.66 51.01
C LEU A 160 46.53 1.51 49.91
N ALA A 161 46.87 2.58 49.18
CA ALA A 161 47.80 2.55 48.03
C ALA A 161 47.38 1.55 46.93
N LEU A 162 46.08 1.44 46.67
CA LEU A 162 45.49 0.51 45.70
C LEU A 162 45.18 1.19 44.34
N GLU A 163 45.66 2.40 44.10
CA GLU A 163 45.46 3.17 42.87
C GLU A 163 45.93 2.43 41.62
N GLU A 164 47.10 1.80 41.66
CA GLU A 164 47.69 1.05 40.52
C GLU A 164 47.18 -0.39 40.40
N HIS A 165 46.46 -0.89 41.41
CA HIS A 165 46.01 -2.29 41.47
C HIS A 165 44.71 -2.54 40.69
N PHE A 166 43.71 -1.67 40.84
CA PHE A 166 42.44 -1.74 40.11
C PHE A 166 41.82 -0.35 40.01
N GLU A 167 40.95 -0.11 39.04
CA GLU A 167 40.22 1.16 38.88
C GLU A 167 38.85 1.14 39.56
N ILE A 168 38.30 2.32 39.91
CA ILE A 168 36.88 2.45 40.27
C ILE A 168 36.25 3.40 39.25
N ILE A 169 35.23 2.93 38.53
CA ILE A 169 34.60 3.65 37.43
C ILE A 169 33.14 3.91 37.79
N LEU A 170 32.74 5.17 37.85
CA LEU A 170 31.33 5.55 37.95
C LEU A 170 30.70 5.56 36.55
N GLY A 171 29.94 4.52 36.23
CA GLY A 171 29.28 4.37 34.94
C GLY A 171 28.03 5.26 34.82
N ASN A 172 28.02 6.11 33.80
CA ASN A 172 26.88 6.95 33.42
C ASN A 172 26.65 6.84 31.91
N PRO A 173 25.48 6.36 31.43
CA PRO A 173 25.19 6.20 30.00
C PRO A 173 25.09 7.53 29.22
N SER A 174 25.18 8.69 29.90
CA SER A 174 25.12 10.02 29.29
C SER A 174 26.46 10.78 29.25
N SER A 175 27.58 10.15 29.64
CA SER A 175 28.91 10.77 29.63
C SER A 175 30.01 9.75 29.32
N GLY A 176 31.07 10.17 28.62
CA GLY A 176 32.20 9.29 28.27
C GLY A 176 32.91 8.68 29.48
N ILE A 177 33.45 7.48 29.30
CA ILE A 177 34.07 6.69 30.38
C ILE A 177 35.37 7.36 30.84
N THR A 178 35.47 7.61 32.15
CA THR A 178 36.63 8.28 32.76
C THR A 178 37.47 7.28 33.56
N ILE A 179 38.78 7.26 33.29
CA ILE A 179 39.75 6.27 33.80
C ILE A 179 41.08 6.98 34.11
N GLY A 180 41.79 6.53 35.14
CA GLY A 180 43.10 7.03 35.52
C GLY A 180 44.17 6.87 34.42
N LYS A 181 45.09 7.83 34.35
CA LYS A 181 46.14 7.91 33.32
C LYS A 181 47.02 6.65 33.21
N HIS A 182 47.17 5.89 34.31
CA HIS A 182 47.85 4.60 34.35
C HIS A 182 47.12 3.54 33.50
N PHE A 183 45.87 3.23 33.86
CA PHE A 183 45.07 2.22 33.16
C PHE A 183 44.72 2.61 31.73
N LEU A 184 44.55 3.91 31.43
CA LEU A 184 44.36 4.37 30.05
C LEU A 184 45.58 4.03 29.16
N LYS A 185 46.81 4.13 29.68
CA LYS A 185 48.01 3.66 28.96
C LYS A 185 48.03 2.14 28.81
N GLN A 186 47.65 1.39 29.84
CA GLN A 186 47.58 -0.07 29.77
C GLN A 186 46.59 -0.54 28.68
N LEU A 187 45.37 0.02 28.65
CA LEU A 187 44.37 -0.28 27.62
C LEU A 187 44.91 0.01 26.20
N LYS A 188 45.55 1.17 25.99
CA LYS A 188 46.18 1.50 24.69
C LYS A 188 47.26 0.50 24.29
N MET A 189 48.10 0.04 25.22
CA MET A 189 49.11 -0.99 24.96
C MET A 189 48.49 -2.36 24.65
N TRP A 190 47.49 -2.81 25.43
CA TRP A 190 46.82 -4.10 25.23
C TRP A 190 46.05 -4.16 23.90
N GLN A 191 45.44 -3.05 23.48
CA GLN A 191 44.62 -2.95 22.27
C GLN A 191 45.39 -2.41 21.04
N LYS A 192 46.65 -2.01 21.21
CA LYS A 192 47.53 -1.40 20.18
C LYS A 192 46.96 -0.12 19.56
N ILE A 193 46.52 0.81 20.41
CA ILE A 193 45.95 2.09 20.01
C ILE A 193 47.05 3.17 20.07
N GLU A 194 47.39 3.71 18.91
CA GLU A 194 48.47 4.71 18.74
C GLU A 194 47.97 6.16 18.95
N ASP A 195 46.66 6.40 18.92
CA ASP A 195 46.05 7.72 19.17
C ASP A 195 46.30 8.19 20.63
N ALA A 196 46.93 9.36 20.77
CA ALA A 196 47.25 9.99 22.04
C ALA A 196 46.00 10.43 22.85
N GLU A 197 44.93 10.90 22.18
CA GLU A 197 43.72 11.39 22.84
C GLU A 197 42.60 10.34 22.98
N TRP A 198 42.75 9.15 22.40
CA TRP A 198 41.78 8.05 22.56
C TRP A 198 41.40 7.82 24.03
N ARG A 199 40.10 7.64 24.26
CA ARG A 199 39.48 7.22 25.53
C ARG A 199 38.36 6.23 25.22
N PRO A 200 38.12 5.22 26.07
CA PRO A 200 37.10 4.24 25.82
C PRO A 200 35.71 4.87 25.75
N GLN A 201 34.95 4.52 24.70
CA GLN A 201 33.58 5.00 24.48
C GLN A 201 32.55 3.95 24.91
N THR A 202 32.85 2.65 24.77
CA THR A 202 31.99 1.55 25.20
C THR A 202 32.64 0.73 26.33
N TYR A 203 31.82 0.06 27.14
CA TYR A 203 32.32 -0.79 28.22
C TYR A 203 33.07 -2.04 27.73
N LEU A 204 32.84 -2.47 26.47
CA LEU A 204 33.60 -3.54 25.82
C LEU A 204 35.08 -3.19 25.62
N GLU A 205 35.41 -1.89 25.49
CA GLU A 205 36.80 -1.40 25.40
C GLU A 205 37.55 -1.48 26.74
N LEU A 206 36.91 -1.99 27.80
CA LEU A 206 37.51 -2.25 29.12
C LEU A 206 37.92 -3.73 29.32
N GLU A 207 37.98 -4.51 28.25
CA GLU A 207 38.38 -5.92 28.28
C GLU A 207 39.75 -6.13 28.96
N GLY A 208 39.79 -7.03 29.93
CA GLY A 208 40.95 -7.31 30.77
C GLY A 208 41.26 -6.30 31.88
N LEU A 209 40.55 -5.17 32.00
CA LEU A 209 40.79 -4.17 33.05
C LEU A 209 40.31 -4.66 34.43
N PRO A 210 41.16 -4.68 35.47
CA PRO A 210 40.71 -4.83 36.85
C PRO A 210 40.00 -3.56 37.31
N CYS A 211 38.69 -3.63 37.57
CA CYS A 211 37.95 -2.49 38.12
C CYS A 211 36.65 -2.85 38.84
N ILE A 212 36.19 -1.95 39.72
CA ILE A 212 34.80 -1.90 40.18
C ILE A 212 34.05 -0.90 39.29
N LEU A 213 33.09 -1.38 38.51
CA LEU A 213 32.23 -0.59 37.64
C LEU A 213 30.89 -0.34 38.34
N ILE A 214 30.63 0.90 38.75
CA ILE A 214 29.44 1.28 39.51
C ILE A 214 28.36 1.78 38.54
N PHE A 215 27.28 1.01 38.36
CA PHE A 215 26.19 1.33 37.43
C PHE A 215 24.97 1.91 38.14
N SER A 216 24.59 3.15 37.79
CA SER A 216 23.49 3.89 38.42
C SER A 216 22.32 4.16 37.48
N GLY A 217 21.09 4.14 38.01
CA GLY A 217 19.84 4.36 37.26
C GLY A 217 18.76 3.32 37.60
N MET A 218 17.56 3.48 37.02
CA MET A 218 16.44 2.54 37.22
C MET A 218 16.47 1.34 36.26
N ASP A 219 16.83 1.57 35.00
CA ASP A 219 16.79 0.57 33.93
C ASP A 219 18.15 0.55 33.20
N PRO A 220 18.72 -0.63 32.88
CA PRO A 220 20.00 -0.70 32.17
C PRO A 220 19.78 -0.52 30.66
N HIS A 221 20.60 0.33 30.05
CA HIS A 221 20.43 0.80 28.66
C HIS A 221 20.76 -0.22 27.55
N GLY A 222 20.82 -1.51 27.86
CA GLY A 222 21.20 -2.58 26.93
C GLY A 222 22.71 -2.69 26.68
N GLU A 223 23.51 -2.05 27.53
CA GLU A 223 24.98 -2.09 27.50
C GLU A 223 25.52 -3.53 27.46
N SER A 224 26.62 -3.71 26.72
CA SER A 224 27.38 -4.96 26.67
C SER A 224 28.66 -4.81 27.48
N LEU A 225 28.88 -5.72 28.43
CA LEU A 225 30.04 -5.71 29.33
C LEU A 225 31.13 -6.69 28.82
N PRO A 226 32.41 -6.44 29.12
CA PRO A 226 33.52 -7.26 28.61
C PRO A 226 33.59 -8.61 29.31
N ARG A 227 34.31 -9.56 28.71
CA ARG A 227 34.46 -10.93 29.23
C ARG A 227 35.29 -11.00 30.52
N SER A 228 36.07 -9.96 30.83
CA SER A 228 36.70 -9.77 32.13
C SER A 228 35.71 -9.61 33.29
N LEU A 229 34.41 -9.35 33.04
CA LEU A 229 33.37 -9.35 34.06
C LEU A 229 33.26 -10.72 34.74
N ARG A 230 33.68 -10.80 36.00
CA ARG A 230 33.64 -12.03 36.80
C ARG A 230 32.56 -12.05 37.86
N TYR A 231 32.15 -10.88 38.35
CA TYR A 231 31.17 -10.73 39.42
C TYR A 231 30.17 -9.64 39.08
N CYS A 232 28.88 -9.96 39.20
CA CYS A 232 27.77 -9.07 38.97
C CYS A 232 27.00 -8.90 40.29
N ASP A 233 27.24 -7.79 40.99
CA ASP A 233 26.69 -7.53 42.31
C ASP A 233 25.41 -6.69 42.21
N LEU A 234 24.29 -7.42 42.25
CA LEU A 234 22.93 -6.89 42.12
C LEU A 234 22.20 -6.86 43.49
N ARG A 235 22.90 -7.03 44.61
CA ARG A 235 22.34 -7.08 45.99
C ARG A 235 21.55 -5.84 46.41
N LEU A 236 21.58 -4.77 45.61
CA LEU A 236 20.81 -3.54 45.83
C LEU A 236 19.51 -3.45 45.00
N MET A 237 19.17 -4.43 44.16
CA MET A 237 17.90 -4.47 43.42
C MET A 237 16.68 -4.36 44.36
N ASP A 238 15.65 -3.63 43.91
CA ASP A 238 14.43 -3.36 44.66
C ASP A 238 13.22 -4.10 44.04
N SER A 239 12.13 -4.16 44.81
CA SER A 239 10.79 -4.62 44.46
C SER A 239 10.22 -4.04 43.14
N SER A 240 10.72 -2.89 42.67
CA SER A 240 10.40 -2.34 41.35
C SER A 240 10.83 -3.24 40.19
N CYS A 241 11.84 -4.09 40.39
CA CYS A 241 12.34 -5.03 39.38
C CYS A 241 11.47 -6.30 39.24
N LEU A 242 10.40 -6.45 40.02
CA LEU A 242 9.51 -7.64 40.01
C LEU A 242 8.49 -7.60 38.84
N VAL A 243 9.01 -7.32 37.65
CA VAL A 243 8.31 -7.25 36.36
C VAL A 243 9.23 -7.90 35.33
N ARG A 244 8.70 -8.77 34.46
CA ARG A 244 9.49 -9.66 33.61
C ARG A 244 10.55 -8.91 32.79
N THR A 245 10.20 -7.82 32.10
CA THR A 245 11.19 -7.05 31.32
C THR A 245 12.30 -6.43 32.19
N ALA A 246 11.97 -5.87 33.36
CA ALA A 246 12.98 -5.27 34.25
C ALA A 246 13.92 -6.33 34.85
N LEU A 247 13.37 -7.49 35.23
CA LEU A 247 14.15 -8.63 35.72
C LEU A 247 15.05 -9.22 34.64
N GLU A 248 14.54 -9.43 33.42
CA GLU A 248 15.33 -9.86 32.26
C GLU A 248 16.40 -8.83 31.87
N GLN A 249 16.17 -7.53 32.09
CA GLN A 249 17.13 -6.45 31.82
C GLN A 249 18.28 -6.41 32.83
N GLU A 250 18.00 -6.44 34.13
CA GLU A 250 19.05 -6.44 35.17
C GLU A 250 19.88 -7.73 35.13
N LEU A 251 19.24 -8.89 35.00
CA LEU A 251 19.95 -10.18 34.82
C LEU A 251 20.63 -10.26 33.44
N GLY A 252 20.16 -9.50 32.46
CA GLY A 252 20.77 -9.33 31.14
C GLY A 252 22.16 -8.68 31.17
N LEU A 253 22.51 -7.94 32.23
CA LEU A 253 23.87 -7.41 32.42
C LEU A 253 24.91 -8.51 32.64
N ALA A 254 24.48 -9.69 33.10
CA ALA A 254 25.32 -10.88 33.29
C ALA A 254 25.28 -11.86 32.11
N ALA A 255 24.48 -11.58 31.07
CA ALA A 255 24.32 -12.43 29.91
C ALA A 255 25.32 -12.08 28.80
N TYR A 256 25.75 -13.09 28.04
CA TYR A 256 26.76 -12.99 26.97
C TYR A 256 26.82 -14.31 26.17
N PHE A 257 27.61 -14.37 25.10
CA PHE A 257 27.78 -15.58 24.26
C PHE A 257 29.03 -16.40 24.64
N VAL A 258 28.83 -17.69 24.89
CA VAL A 258 29.85 -18.70 25.22
C VAL A 258 30.24 -19.48 23.95
N SER A 259 31.53 -19.80 23.79
CA SER A 259 32.01 -20.67 22.71
C SER A 259 31.73 -22.13 23.05
N SER A 260 31.15 -22.90 22.14
CA SER A 260 30.77 -24.32 22.35
C SER A 260 31.94 -25.31 22.26
N GLU A 261 33.12 -24.90 22.73
CA GLU A 261 34.32 -25.76 22.82
C GLU A 261 34.30 -26.52 24.14
N ALA A 262 33.94 -27.82 24.11
CA ALA A 262 33.97 -28.68 25.28
C ALA A 262 35.41 -28.88 25.81
N PRO A 263 35.66 -28.84 27.13
CA PRO A 263 36.97 -29.17 27.68
C PRO A 263 37.31 -30.64 27.47
N LEU A 264 38.26 -30.92 26.57
CA LEU A 264 38.71 -32.29 26.28
C LEU A 264 39.68 -32.79 27.37
N GLU A 265 39.15 -33.22 28.52
CA GLU A 265 39.97 -33.87 29.55
C GLU A 265 40.41 -35.28 29.11
N LYS A 266 41.67 -35.62 29.38
CA LYS A 266 42.31 -36.83 28.86
C LYS A 266 42.03 -38.06 29.72
N GLY A 267 40.92 -38.73 29.42
CA GLY A 267 40.87 -40.18 29.23
C GLY A 267 41.03 -41.11 30.44
N ALA A 268 39.99 -41.90 30.67
CA ALA A 268 40.09 -43.30 31.08
C ALA A 268 39.24 -44.14 30.12
N ARG A 269 39.75 -45.29 29.66
CA ARG A 269 39.03 -46.19 28.74
C ARG A 269 38.17 -47.18 29.51
N SER A 270 36.93 -47.38 29.06
CA SER A 270 36.35 -48.72 28.92
C SER A 270 35.36 -48.73 27.75
N GLU A 271 35.37 -49.81 26.98
CA GLU A 271 34.28 -50.23 26.09
C GLU A 271 33.14 -50.83 26.98
N ALA A 272 31.91 -51.12 26.55
CA ALA A 272 31.23 -51.13 25.23
C ALA A 272 29.69 -50.94 25.48
N LEU A 273 28.70 -51.00 24.57
CA LEU A 273 28.54 -51.22 23.11
C LEU A 273 27.14 -50.63 22.70
N GLU A 274 26.85 -50.49 21.39
CA GLU A 274 25.49 -50.36 20.77
C GLU A 274 24.56 -49.18 21.19
N SER A 275 23.64 -48.66 20.34
CA SER A 275 23.44 -48.68 18.88
C SER A 275 22.58 -47.44 18.54
N ASP A 276 23.02 -46.52 17.68
CA ASP A 276 22.76 -46.47 16.22
C ASP A 276 21.28 -46.32 15.80
N ALA A 277 20.96 -45.19 15.17
CA ALA A 277 19.84 -44.96 14.24
C ALA A 277 19.84 -43.51 13.71
N GLU A 278 20.47 -43.25 12.56
CA GLU A 278 20.23 -42.00 11.81
C GLU A 278 18.81 -41.96 11.21
N LYS A 279 18.18 -40.77 11.13
CA LYS A 279 17.67 -40.29 9.82
C LYS A 279 17.29 -38.81 9.73
N LEU A 280 17.39 -38.32 8.49
CA LEU A 280 17.05 -36.99 8.00
C LEU A 280 15.70 -37.02 7.24
N SER A 281 14.94 -35.93 7.32
CA SER A 281 14.01 -35.37 6.29
C SER A 281 13.26 -34.18 6.93
N SER A 282 13.04 -33.00 6.33
CA SER A 282 12.45 -32.68 5.02
C SER A 282 11.01 -33.23 4.87
N THR A 283 10.03 -32.52 4.31
CA THR A 283 10.04 -31.23 3.57
C THR A 283 8.68 -30.52 3.76
N ASP A 284 8.49 -29.37 3.13
CA ASP A 284 7.20 -28.68 3.02
C ASP A 284 6.11 -29.53 2.35
N ASN A 285 4.83 -29.24 2.66
CA ASN A 285 3.86 -28.89 1.62
C ASN A 285 2.57 -28.27 2.19
N GLU A 286 1.77 -27.69 1.29
CA GLU A 286 0.60 -26.86 1.57
C GLU A 286 -0.74 -27.64 1.49
N ASP A 287 -1.75 -27.06 2.14
CA ASP A 287 -3.13 -26.85 1.65
C ASP A 287 -4.19 -27.95 1.44
N GLU A 288 -5.42 -27.41 1.49
CA GLU A 288 -6.70 -27.85 0.91
C GLU A 288 -7.55 -28.95 1.58
N GLU A 289 -8.85 -28.86 1.27
CA GLU A 289 -9.94 -29.61 1.89
C GLU A 289 -10.21 -30.95 1.17
N VAL A 290 -11.05 -31.80 1.75
CA VAL A 290 -12.40 -32.09 1.22
C VAL A 290 -13.06 -33.28 1.95
N VAL A 291 -14.34 -33.08 2.21
CA VAL A 291 -15.36 -34.04 2.67
C VAL A 291 -15.27 -35.42 2.02
N THR A 292 -15.54 -36.49 2.79
CA THR A 292 -16.23 -37.66 2.23
C THR A 292 -17.26 -38.20 3.23
N GLU A 293 -18.41 -38.63 2.73
CA GLU A 293 -19.50 -39.18 3.52
C GLU A 293 -19.17 -40.56 4.11
N GLY A 294 -19.82 -40.92 5.22
CA GLY A 294 -19.67 -42.24 5.83
C GLY A 294 -20.75 -43.22 5.40
N SER A 295 -20.44 -44.51 5.37
CA SER A 295 -21.44 -45.57 5.48
C SER A 295 -20.84 -46.89 5.97
N THR A 296 -21.53 -47.55 6.91
CA THR A 296 -21.58 -49.02 7.15
C THR A 296 -20.30 -49.85 7.36
N SER A 297 -20.27 -50.91 8.18
CA SER A 297 -21.11 -51.37 9.30
C SER A 297 -20.43 -52.60 9.95
N GLU A 298 -20.88 -53.01 11.15
CA GLU A 298 -20.63 -54.35 11.76
C GLU A 298 -19.18 -54.68 12.20
N LYS A 299 -18.89 -55.56 13.18
CA LYS A 299 -19.68 -56.18 14.27
C LYS A 299 -18.73 -56.67 15.39
N ARG A 300 -19.28 -56.79 16.61
CA ARG A 300 -18.91 -57.76 17.70
C ARG A 300 -17.46 -57.80 18.25
N SER A 301 -17.27 -57.18 19.43
CA SER A 301 -17.24 -57.84 20.78
C SER A 301 -16.99 -59.38 20.86
N PRO A 302 -16.44 -59.97 21.97
CA PRO A 302 -16.88 -59.64 23.35
C PRO A 302 -15.97 -59.94 24.60
N VAL A 303 -16.36 -59.33 25.74
CA VAL A 303 -16.33 -59.91 27.13
C VAL A 303 -14.92 -60.12 27.78
N LYS A 304 -14.61 -59.76 29.05
CA LYS A 304 -15.24 -59.77 30.41
C LYS A 304 -14.63 -58.61 31.27
N ARG A 305 -14.99 -58.25 32.52
CA ARG A 305 -15.99 -58.73 33.51
C ARG A 305 -16.52 -57.60 34.46
N GLU A 306 -17.72 -57.85 34.98
CA GLU A 306 -18.46 -57.42 36.19
C GLU A 306 -17.67 -57.10 37.50
N ARG A 307 -18.17 -56.45 38.59
CA ARG A 307 -19.48 -55.85 39.03
C ARG A 307 -19.21 -54.90 40.27
N SER A 308 -20.15 -54.22 40.98
CA SER A 308 -21.62 -54.35 41.16
C SER A 308 -22.35 -53.16 41.82
N ARG A 309 -23.58 -52.87 41.34
CA ARG A 309 -24.82 -52.43 42.09
C ARG A 309 -24.79 -51.01 42.72
N SER A 310 -25.88 -50.26 42.96
CA SER A 310 -27.37 -50.42 42.90
C SER A 310 -28.05 -49.03 43.09
N HIS A 311 -29.35 -48.73 42.86
CA HIS A 311 -30.53 -49.41 42.27
C HIS A 311 -31.58 -48.33 41.81
N ASP A 312 -32.57 -48.76 41.01
CA ASP A 312 -33.98 -48.33 40.70
C ASP A 312 -34.72 -47.14 41.38
N SER A 313 -35.94 -46.70 40.95
CA SER A 313 -36.64 -46.59 39.63
C SER A 313 -38.05 -45.92 39.78
N ALA A 314 -38.50 -45.22 38.73
CA ALA A 314 -39.89 -44.97 38.24
C ALA A 314 -41.13 -44.60 39.14
N SER A 315 -41.76 -43.47 38.77
CA SER A 315 -43.21 -43.23 38.50
C SER A 315 -44.34 -43.20 39.57
N SER A 316 -44.93 -42.00 39.74
CA SER A 316 -46.40 -41.72 39.91
C SER A 316 -47.09 -42.09 41.25
N SER A 317 -48.29 -41.63 41.66
CA SER A 317 -49.33 -40.72 41.10
C SER A 317 -50.24 -40.12 42.23
N LEU A 318 -51.11 -39.14 41.89
CA LEU A 318 -52.27 -38.64 42.70
C LEU A 318 -51.92 -37.88 44.03
N SER A 319 -52.76 -37.02 44.65
CA SER A 319 -54.14 -36.57 44.40
C SER A 319 -54.42 -35.09 44.82
N SER A 320 -55.67 -34.62 44.63
CA SER A 320 -56.26 -33.29 44.93
C SER A 320 -56.17 -32.79 46.40
N LYS A 321 -56.51 -31.54 46.82
CA LYS A 321 -57.68 -30.69 46.43
C LYS A 321 -57.62 -29.26 47.07
N ALA A 322 -58.38 -28.30 46.49
CA ALA A 322 -58.80 -26.97 47.05
C ALA A 322 -57.67 -25.92 47.32
N SER A 323 -57.83 -24.58 47.17
CA SER A 323 -58.80 -23.65 46.52
C SER A 323 -58.09 -22.28 46.39
N GLY A 324 -58.42 -21.30 45.52
CA GLY A 324 -59.39 -21.16 44.43
C GLY A 324 -59.46 -19.71 43.90
N SER A 325 -60.00 -19.48 42.70
CA SER A 325 -60.33 -18.17 42.03
C SER A 325 -59.20 -17.14 41.75
N ALA A 326 -59.19 -16.37 40.65
CA ALA A 326 -60.03 -16.34 39.43
C ALA A 326 -59.32 -15.73 38.19
N ARG A 327 -59.96 -15.87 37.02
CA ARG A 327 -59.66 -15.28 35.68
C ARG A 327 -59.93 -13.75 35.65
N CYS A 328 -59.52 -12.93 34.67
CA CYS A 328 -58.62 -13.03 33.49
C CYS A 328 -58.15 -11.60 33.12
N GLY A 329 -57.24 -11.43 32.14
CA GLY A 329 -56.69 -10.12 31.76
C GLY A 329 -57.56 -9.26 30.81
N GLY A 330 -57.21 -7.97 30.71
CA GLY A 330 -57.78 -7.01 29.75
C GLY A 330 -57.44 -5.54 30.09
N SER A 331 -57.06 -4.74 29.09
CA SER A 331 -57.02 -3.26 29.11
C SER A 331 -58.30 -2.71 28.42
N PRO A 332 -58.64 -1.39 28.36
CA PRO A 332 -57.80 -0.21 28.65
C PRO A 332 -58.48 1.03 29.33
N ALA A 333 -57.64 2.06 29.57
CA ALA A 333 -57.92 3.53 29.48
C ALA A 333 -58.92 4.30 30.40
N GLN A 334 -58.36 5.39 30.97
CA GLN A 334 -58.92 6.73 31.28
C GLN A 334 -59.76 7.07 32.55
N ALA A 335 -59.23 8.09 33.26
CA ALA A 335 -59.88 9.23 33.94
C ALA A 335 -60.68 9.07 35.27
N GLN A 336 -60.06 9.57 36.36
CA GLN A 336 -60.52 10.66 37.27
C GLN A 336 -62.03 10.81 37.59
N PRO A 337 -62.43 11.06 38.87
CA PRO A 337 -62.07 12.35 39.50
C PRO A 337 -61.94 12.44 41.04
N ALA A 338 -61.48 13.62 41.47
CA ALA A 338 -61.75 14.31 42.75
C ALA A 338 -61.14 13.79 44.08
N GLY A 339 -60.69 14.75 44.89
CA GLY A 339 -60.34 14.62 46.31
C GLY A 339 -60.59 15.96 47.02
N PRO A 340 -60.20 16.14 48.30
CA PRO A 340 -60.43 17.43 48.99
C PRO A 340 -59.20 18.02 49.73
N SER A 341 -59.02 19.35 49.58
CA SER A 341 -58.60 20.31 50.63
C SER A 341 -57.23 20.22 51.36
N ARG A 342 -56.66 21.28 51.97
CA ARG A 342 -56.70 22.75 51.76
C ARG A 342 -55.70 23.42 52.72
N GLY A 343 -54.79 24.26 52.21
CA GLY A 343 -53.89 25.12 53.02
C GLY A 343 -52.68 24.39 53.67
N ASP A 344 -51.66 25.09 54.17
CA ASP A 344 -51.28 26.49 53.95
C ASP A 344 -49.76 26.74 54.27
N ARG A 345 -49.28 27.97 54.06
CA ARG A 345 -47.88 28.44 54.14
C ARG A 345 -47.14 28.16 55.47
N ALA A 346 -45.92 27.59 55.39
CA ALA A 346 -44.77 27.82 56.28
C ALA A 346 -43.55 26.99 55.81
N ARG A 347 -42.26 27.32 56.05
CA ARG A 347 -41.59 28.54 56.56
C ARG A 347 -40.12 28.52 56.09
N SER A 348 -39.43 29.67 56.18
CA SER A 348 -37.96 29.74 56.10
C SER A 348 -37.28 29.21 57.37
N PRO A 349 -35.93 29.08 57.37
CA PRO A 349 -35.18 30.02 58.20
C PRO A 349 -34.01 30.74 57.48
N GLN A 350 -33.92 32.06 57.72
CA GLN A 350 -32.66 32.72 58.10
C GLN A 350 -32.36 32.37 59.58
N PRO A 351 -31.13 32.53 60.13
CA PRO A 351 -30.18 33.64 59.91
C PRO A 351 -28.69 33.18 59.80
N CYS A 352 -27.62 34.00 59.79
CA CYS A 352 -27.42 35.45 60.03
C CYS A 352 -26.55 36.11 58.94
N GLY A 353 -26.59 37.44 58.86
CA GLY A 353 -25.51 38.29 58.32
C GLY A 353 -24.33 38.43 59.31
N PRO A 354 -23.43 39.44 59.18
CA PRO A 354 -23.65 40.76 58.56
C PRO A 354 -23.55 40.73 57.03
N ALA A 355 -24.36 41.44 56.24
CA ALA A 355 -24.79 42.84 56.23
C ALA A 355 -23.89 43.77 55.40
N GLU A 356 -24.44 44.18 54.25
CA GLU A 356 -24.46 45.56 53.73
C GLU A 356 -23.12 46.20 53.23
N GLU A 357 -23.10 47.05 52.19
CA GLU A 357 -24.18 47.59 51.34
C GLU A 357 -23.65 48.02 49.96
N GLY A 358 -24.55 48.25 48.99
CA GLY A 358 -24.39 49.40 48.07
C GLY A 358 -23.90 49.18 46.62
N ARG A 359 -24.79 49.58 45.69
CA ARG A 359 -24.53 50.37 44.46
C ARG A 359 -23.64 49.81 43.32
N ALA A 360 -24.27 49.71 42.15
CA ALA A 360 -23.68 50.18 40.88
C ALA A 360 -23.93 51.71 40.71
N PRO A 361 -23.37 52.43 39.71
CA PRO A 361 -22.40 52.02 38.69
C PRO A 361 -21.15 52.96 38.59
N GLY A 362 -20.27 52.70 37.62
CA GLY A 362 -19.18 53.60 37.17
C GLY A 362 -18.23 52.81 36.26
N GLU A 363 -18.07 53.04 34.95
CA GLU A 363 -17.93 54.26 34.14
C GLU A 363 -16.61 55.04 34.36
N ARG A 364 -15.58 54.72 33.55
CA ARG A 364 -14.77 55.65 32.72
C ARG A 364 -13.63 54.88 32.00
N GLN A 365 -13.48 55.01 30.68
CA GLN A 365 -12.67 56.02 29.94
C GLN A 365 -11.15 55.93 30.21
N ARG A 366 -10.23 56.13 29.25
CA ARG A 366 -10.38 56.53 27.83
C ARG A 366 -9.18 56.09 26.96
N LEU A 367 -9.52 55.78 25.70
CA LEU A 367 -8.83 56.10 24.43
C LEU A 367 -7.56 56.98 24.41
N ARG A 368 -6.70 56.66 23.41
CA ARG A 368 -5.85 57.52 22.55
C ARG A 368 -4.53 58.13 23.08
N ALA A 369 -3.44 57.49 22.65
CA ALA A 369 -2.49 57.97 21.62
C ALA A 369 -1.94 59.42 21.62
N GLY A 370 -0.61 59.57 21.47
CA GLY A 370 0.01 60.77 20.89
C GLY A 370 1.54 60.87 21.02
N ARG A 371 2.23 61.13 19.89
CA ARG A 371 3.58 61.73 19.71
C ARG A 371 4.85 61.05 20.30
N GLY A 372 5.88 60.90 19.45
CA GLY A 372 7.31 61.09 19.80
C GLY A 372 7.84 62.36 19.10
N PRO A 373 9.11 62.50 18.66
CA PRO A 373 10.36 61.77 18.99
C PRO A 373 11.32 62.70 19.82
N PRO A 374 12.70 62.70 19.78
CA PRO A 374 13.61 62.81 18.63
C PRO A 374 14.90 61.93 18.71
N SER A 375 15.99 62.33 18.02
CA SER A 375 17.14 61.50 17.59
C SER A 375 18.55 62.09 17.82
N VAL A 376 19.59 61.24 17.84
CA VAL A 376 21.05 61.51 17.62
C VAL A 376 21.66 60.21 17.05
N ILE A 377 22.07 60.06 15.77
CA ILE A 377 23.34 60.44 15.08
C ILE A 377 24.57 59.68 15.64
N SER A 378 25.41 58.93 14.91
CA SER A 378 25.47 58.41 13.51
C SER A 378 26.06 56.96 13.54
N GLY A 379 26.75 56.29 12.60
CA GLY A 379 27.39 56.53 11.28
C GLY A 379 28.56 55.51 11.10
N HIS A 380 29.12 55.10 9.94
CA HIS A 380 28.92 55.31 8.49
C HIS A 380 29.49 54.07 7.70
N GLY A 381 29.31 53.99 6.37
CA GLY A 381 29.96 53.00 5.45
C GLY A 381 31.03 53.66 4.54
N PRO A 382 31.43 53.12 3.35
CA PRO A 382 30.99 51.91 2.61
C PRO A 382 32.17 50.88 2.40
N GLY A 383 32.15 49.83 1.56
CA GLY A 383 31.09 49.19 0.74
C GLY A 383 31.29 49.18 -0.80
N LEU A 384 31.98 48.18 -1.38
CA LEU A 384 32.13 47.95 -2.84
C LEU A 384 32.36 46.45 -3.20
N ALA A 385 32.12 46.06 -4.46
CA ALA A 385 32.36 44.72 -5.07
C ALA A 385 33.01 44.88 -6.47
N PRO A 386 33.57 43.83 -7.14
CA PRO A 386 32.78 42.77 -7.82
C PRO A 386 33.42 41.35 -7.92
N GLN A 387 32.75 40.45 -8.66
CA GLN A 387 33.15 39.12 -9.18
C GLN A 387 34.26 39.20 -10.28
N PRO A 388 34.92 38.10 -10.78
CA PRO A 388 34.41 36.72 -10.93
C PRO A 388 35.38 35.49 -10.74
N ASP A 389 34.82 34.28 -10.88
CA ASP A 389 35.45 32.97 -11.22
C ASP A 389 36.05 32.95 -12.66
N PRO A 390 36.75 31.88 -13.19
CA PRO A 390 37.04 30.52 -12.66
C PRO A 390 38.52 30.03 -12.84
N GLY A 391 38.87 28.77 -12.47
CA GLY A 391 40.03 28.07 -13.12
C GLY A 391 40.78 26.90 -12.45
N LEU A 392 40.28 25.67 -12.61
CA LEU A 392 40.99 24.37 -12.85
C LEU A 392 42.51 24.10 -12.58
N LYS A 393 42.76 22.92 -11.98
CA LYS A 393 43.90 21.93 -12.14
C LYS A 393 45.24 22.09 -11.35
N THR A 394 45.66 20.95 -10.76
CA THR A 394 47.06 20.44 -10.51
C THR A 394 48.05 21.29 -9.68
N GLY A 395 49.04 20.72 -8.99
CA GLY A 395 49.32 19.30 -8.69
C GLY A 395 50.79 18.99 -8.30
N GLN A 396 50.98 18.36 -7.14
CA GLN A 396 52.17 17.61 -6.67
C GLN A 396 53.53 18.29 -6.36
N TRP A 397 54.14 17.74 -5.29
CA TRP A 397 55.59 17.66 -4.97
C TRP A 397 56.29 18.97 -4.53
N SER A 398 57.30 18.93 -3.65
CA SER A 398 58.46 18.00 -3.57
C SER A 398 58.98 17.76 -2.11
N ILE A 399 59.35 16.52 -1.70
CA ILE A 399 60.71 15.89 -1.60
C ILE A 399 61.51 16.43 -0.35
N GLN A 400 62.24 15.69 0.52
CA GLN A 400 63.34 14.71 0.29
C GLN A 400 63.83 13.92 1.57
N VAL A 401 64.71 12.92 1.38
CA VAL A 401 65.67 12.26 2.35
C VAL A 401 65.10 11.29 3.43
N SER A 402 65.69 10.12 3.77
CA SER A 402 66.46 9.06 3.06
C SER A 402 66.59 7.78 3.93
N VAL A 403 67.11 6.66 3.40
CA VAL A 403 67.26 5.33 4.07
C VAL A 403 68.75 4.89 4.14
N PRO A 404 69.12 3.89 4.97
CA PRO A 404 69.61 2.58 4.46
C PRO A 404 68.98 1.37 5.20
N SER A 405 68.64 0.21 4.61
CA SER A 405 69.45 -0.79 3.85
C SER A 405 70.43 -1.57 4.75
N SER A 406 70.53 -2.91 4.75
CA SER A 406 69.90 -4.02 3.97
C SER A 406 69.85 -5.33 4.84
N SER A 407 69.63 -6.60 4.43
CA SER A 407 69.44 -7.29 3.13
C SER A 407 68.81 -8.69 3.28
N SER A 408 67.90 -9.07 2.37
CA SER A 408 67.58 -10.42 1.81
C SER A 408 67.74 -11.75 2.61
N SER A 409 66.62 -12.45 2.81
CA SER A 409 66.36 -13.82 2.28
C SER A 409 64.85 -14.08 2.35
N GLY A 410 64.24 -14.88 1.46
CA GLY A 410 62.76 -15.02 1.47
C GLY A 410 62.22 -16.27 0.78
N SER A 411 60.91 -16.51 0.93
CA SER A 411 60.11 -17.47 0.15
C SER A 411 58.62 -17.13 0.16
N SER A 412 58.04 -17.11 -1.04
CA SER A 412 56.62 -17.20 -1.44
C SER A 412 55.50 -17.37 -0.39
N SER A 413 54.51 -16.46 -0.43
CA SER A 413 53.10 -16.82 -0.76
C SER A 413 52.28 -15.58 -1.12
N SER A 414 51.16 -15.77 -1.83
CA SER A 414 50.34 -14.71 -2.45
C SER A 414 49.58 -13.83 -1.46
N SER A 415 49.64 -12.51 -1.64
CA SER A 415 48.94 -11.52 -0.82
C SER A 415 47.45 -11.39 -1.16
N ALA A 416 46.57 -11.81 -0.26
CA ALA A 416 45.16 -11.40 -0.23
C ALA A 416 44.94 -10.31 0.83
N MET A 417 44.15 -9.29 0.52
CA MET A 417 43.84 -8.21 1.47
C MET A 417 42.89 -8.71 2.58
N PRO A 418 43.21 -8.51 3.88
CA PRO A 418 42.30 -8.86 4.95
C PRO A 418 41.12 -7.88 5.00
N ALA A 419 39.92 -8.36 4.67
CA ALA A 419 38.69 -7.59 4.87
C ALA A 419 38.44 -7.30 6.35
N ALA A 420 37.84 -6.15 6.66
CA ALA A 420 37.60 -5.70 8.02
C ALA A 420 36.44 -6.47 8.70
N GLY A 421 36.75 -7.68 9.20
CA GLY A 421 35.89 -8.40 10.15
C GLY A 421 35.89 -7.73 11.54
N PRO A 422 34.92 -8.07 12.41
CA PRO A 422 34.87 -7.54 13.77
C PRO A 422 36.14 -7.93 14.55
N LEU A 423 36.69 -6.99 15.32
CA LEU A 423 37.96 -7.11 16.03
C LEU A 423 37.97 -8.29 17.02
N VAL A 424 38.44 -9.45 16.56
CA VAL A 424 38.84 -10.57 17.43
C VAL A 424 40.16 -10.18 18.10
N LEU A 425 40.07 -9.36 19.15
CA LEU A 425 41.18 -8.87 19.94
C LEU A 425 42.13 -10.02 20.31
N ARG A 426 43.41 -9.89 19.93
CA ARG A 426 44.43 -10.94 20.03
C ARG A 426 44.93 -11.18 21.47
N ALA A 427 44.11 -10.86 22.48
CA ALA A 427 44.37 -11.06 23.90
C ALA A 427 44.35 -12.55 24.35
N ALA A 428 44.23 -13.49 23.42
CA ALA A 428 44.08 -14.94 23.65
C ALA A 428 45.31 -15.67 24.24
N GLN A 429 46.37 -14.94 24.63
CA GLN A 429 47.65 -15.49 25.09
C GLN A 429 47.91 -15.39 26.61
N CYS A 430 47.18 -14.58 27.40
CA CYS A 430 47.24 -14.73 28.86
C CYS A 430 46.35 -15.89 29.33
N SER A 431 46.76 -16.59 30.39
CA SER A 431 45.94 -17.63 31.04
C SER A 431 44.61 -17.07 31.57
N MET A 432 44.64 -15.87 32.14
CA MET A 432 43.45 -15.21 32.71
C MET A 432 42.38 -14.91 31.66
N THR A 433 42.73 -14.48 30.45
CA THR A 433 41.74 -14.22 29.38
C THR A 433 41.10 -15.50 28.81
N LYS A 434 41.67 -16.69 29.11
CA LYS A 434 40.98 -17.97 28.90
C LYS A 434 40.02 -18.30 30.05
N ALA A 435 40.34 -17.95 31.30
CA ALA A 435 39.43 -18.08 32.44
C ALA A 435 38.19 -17.17 32.30
N CYS A 436 38.35 -15.99 31.68
CA CYS A 436 37.29 -15.07 31.26
C CYS A 436 36.32 -15.63 30.21
N ARG A 437 36.43 -16.90 29.79
CA ARG A 437 35.40 -17.57 28.98
C ARG A 437 34.24 -18.15 29.80
N ARG A 438 34.29 -18.06 31.13
CA ARG A 438 33.27 -18.57 32.06
C ARG A 438 32.25 -17.49 32.47
N PRO A 439 30.99 -17.85 32.76
CA PRO A 439 29.96 -16.90 33.18
C PRO A 439 30.31 -16.20 34.50
N PRO A 440 29.91 -14.92 34.68
CA PRO A 440 30.07 -14.21 35.93
C PRO A 440 29.23 -14.85 37.04
N VAL A 441 29.65 -14.70 38.29
CA VAL A 441 28.81 -15.03 39.45
C VAL A 441 27.92 -13.83 39.74
N VAL A 442 26.60 -14.05 39.85
CA VAL A 442 25.59 -13.01 40.08
C VAL A 442 25.09 -13.09 41.52
N PHE A 443 25.26 -12.01 42.28
CA PHE A 443 24.75 -11.89 43.64
C PHE A 443 23.44 -11.12 43.65
N LEU A 444 22.36 -11.77 44.09
CA LEU A 444 21.00 -11.24 44.13
C LEU A 444 20.54 -10.94 45.56
N PRO A 445 19.57 -10.03 45.76
CA PRO A 445 18.81 -9.97 47.01
C PRO A 445 18.01 -11.27 47.16
N LYS A 446 17.82 -11.73 48.40
CA LYS A 446 17.18 -13.02 48.69
C LYS A 446 15.78 -13.12 48.05
N LEU A 447 14.98 -12.05 48.08
CA LEU A 447 13.65 -12.02 47.48
C LEU A 447 13.66 -12.33 45.96
N VAL A 448 14.68 -11.87 45.23
CA VAL A 448 14.83 -12.11 43.79
C VAL A 448 15.38 -13.50 43.54
N TYR A 449 16.37 -13.93 44.34
CA TYR A 449 16.91 -15.29 44.29
C TYR A 449 15.82 -16.34 44.52
N ASP A 450 15.02 -16.21 45.58
CA ASP A 450 13.92 -17.12 45.91
C ASP A 450 12.84 -17.13 44.81
N MET A 451 12.57 -16.00 44.14
CA MET A 451 11.61 -15.91 43.03
C MET A 451 12.12 -16.52 41.71
N VAL A 452 13.42 -16.41 41.44
CA VAL A 452 14.05 -16.93 40.21
C VAL A 452 14.35 -18.43 40.32
N THR A 453 14.63 -18.93 41.52
CA THR A 453 14.97 -20.34 41.76
C THR A 453 13.78 -21.23 42.16
N SER A 454 12.76 -20.69 42.84
CA SER A 454 11.60 -21.51 43.23
C SER A 454 10.58 -21.66 42.09
N THR A 455 10.13 -22.90 41.89
CA THR A 455 9.11 -23.24 40.89
C THR A 455 7.69 -23.02 41.42
N ASP A 456 6.75 -22.88 40.49
CA ASP A 456 5.31 -23.05 40.72
C ASP A 456 4.87 -24.52 40.59
N GLY A 457 3.58 -24.79 40.79
CA GLY A 457 2.99 -26.13 40.67
C GLY A 457 3.00 -26.72 39.26
N SER A 458 3.33 -25.92 38.25
CA SER A 458 3.55 -26.32 36.85
C SER A 458 5.02 -26.55 36.50
N GLY A 459 5.93 -26.42 37.49
CA GLY A 459 7.36 -26.64 37.31
C GLY A 459 8.10 -25.50 36.59
N LEU A 460 7.48 -24.33 36.41
CA LEU A 460 8.15 -23.13 35.89
C LEU A 460 8.71 -22.28 37.04
N PRO A 461 9.83 -21.56 36.84
CA PRO A 461 10.26 -20.51 37.76
C PRO A 461 9.17 -19.45 37.93
N LYS A 462 8.86 -19.04 39.17
CA LYS A 462 7.79 -18.04 39.44
C LYS A 462 7.98 -16.73 38.68
N ALA A 463 9.22 -16.36 38.36
CA ALA A 463 9.59 -15.25 37.48
C ALA A 463 8.86 -15.26 36.12
N ALA A 464 8.48 -16.42 35.56
CA ALA A 464 7.71 -16.50 34.31
C ALA A 464 6.28 -15.94 34.46
N SER A 465 5.68 -16.06 35.66
CA SER A 465 4.32 -15.62 35.96
C SER A 465 4.16 -14.10 36.16
N LEU A 466 5.26 -13.34 36.07
CA LEU A 466 5.30 -11.89 36.23
C LEU A 466 4.63 -11.14 35.06
N LEU A 467 4.18 -9.91 35.33
CA LEU A 467 3.71 -8.99 34.28
C LEU A 467 4.86 -8.69 33.29
N PRO A 468 4.58 -8.54 31.98
CA PRO A 468 5.61 -8.21 31.01
C PRO A 468 6.17 -6.80 31.22
N SER A 469 5.30 -5.81 31.50
CA SER A 469 5.70 -4.43 31.80
C SER A 469 4.89 -3.85 32.97
N HIS A 470 5.45 -2.87 33.67
CA HIS A 470 4.74 -2.07 34.67
C HIS A 470 3.56 -1.29 34.06
N SER A 471 3.65 -0.97 32.77
CA SER A 471 2.66 -0.18 32.00
C SER A 471 1.38 -0.97 31.66
N VAL A 472 1.31 -2.25 32.03
CA VAL A 472 0.12 -3.12 31.87
C VAL A 472 -0.32 -3.73 33.20
N MET A 473 -1.48 -4.39 33.17
CA MET A 473 -2.02 -5.18 34.28
C MET A 473 -2.68 -6.47 33.74
N TRP A 474 -2.84 -7.48 34.60
CA TRP A 474 -3.52 -8.72 34.23
C TRP A 474 -5.02 -8.46 33.96
N ALA A 475 -5.55 -9.06 32.90
CA ALA A 475 -6.96 -8.99 32.54
C ALA A 475 -7.87 -9.75 33.53
N SER A 476 -7.35 -10.83 34.13
CA SER A 476 -8.06 -11.66 35.10
C SER A 476 -7.08 -12.36 36.05
N SER A 477 -7.55 -12.63 37.27
CA SER A 477 -6.90 -13.53 38.23
C SER A 477 -6.96 -15.00 37.76
N PHE A 478 -8.01 -15.39 37.05
CA PHE A 478 -8.27 -16.74 36.54
C PHE A 478 -7.54 -17.09 35.23
N ARG A 479 -6.51 -16.31 34.86
CA ARG A 479 -5.68 -16.62 33.69
C ARG A 479 -4.98 -17.99 33.85
N PRO A 480 -4.80 -18.78 32.79
CA PRO A 480 -3.98 -19.99 32.85
C PRO A 480 -2.56 -19.69 33.33
N LEU A 481 -1.90 -20.68 33.96
CA LEU A 481 -0.45 -20.65 34.14
C LEU A 481 0.24 -20.94 32.81
N LEU A 482 1.47 -20.45 32.65
CA LEU A 482 2.32 -20.81 31.51
C LEU A 482 2.83 -22.25 31.68
N SER A 483 3.10 -22.95 30.58
CA SER A 483 3.76 -24.26 30.60
C SER A 483 5.23 -24.15 30.16
N LYS A 484 6.05 -25.13 30.56
CA LYS A 484 7.43 -25.28 30.04
C LYS A 484 7.47 -25.66 28.55
N THR A 485 6.36 -26.09 27.97
CA THR A 485 6.24 -26.49 26.55
C THR A 485 5.86 -25.35 25.61
N MET A 486 5.40 -24.19 26.11
CA MET A 486 4.96 -23.08 25.25
C MET A 486 6.11 -22.42 24.48
N THR A 487 5.96 -22.38 23.16
CA THR A 487 6.81 -21.62 22.22
C THR A 487 6.79 -20.12 22.52
N SER A 488 7.76 -19.39 21.95
CA SER A 488 7.79 -17.92 21.99
C SER A 488 6.54 -17.28 21.36
N THR A 489 5.95 -17.94 20.35
CA THR A 489 4.70 -17.52 19.71
C THR A 489 3.51 -17.64 20.66
N GLU A 490 3.35 -18.78 21.34
CA GLU A 490 2.26 -19.00 22.30
C GLU A 490 2.38 -18.09 23.53
N GLN A 491 3.60 -17.91 24.08
CA GLN A 491 3.85 -16.92 25.14
C GLN A 491 3.49 -15.51 24.67
N SER A 492 3.83 -15.15 23.43
CA SER A 492 3.51 -13.85 22.83
C SER A 492 2.00 -13.65 22.63
N LEU A 493 1.25 -14.69 22.29
CA LEU A 493 -0.22 -14.67 22.24
C LEU A 493 -0.83 -14.55 23.64
N TYR A 494 -0.36 -15.34 24.61
CA TYR A 494 -0.81 -15.33 26.00
C TYR A 494 -0.70 -13.92 26.62
N TYR A 495 0.45 -13.25 26.53
CA TYR A 495 0.57 -11.89 27.08
C TYR A 495 -0.30 -10.87 26.33
N ARG A 496 -0.55 -11.05 25.03
CA ARG A 496 -1.44 -10.16 24.27
C ARG A 496 -2.91 -10.35 24.63
N GLN A 497 -3.34 -11.58 24.92
CA GLN A 497 -4.69 -11.93 25.37
C GLN A 497 -4.96 -11.54 26.83
N TRP A 498 -4.02 -11.82 27.74
CA TRP A 498 -4.23 -11.70 29.19
C TRP A 498 -3.70 -10.41 29.83
N THR A 499 -3.18 -9.44 29.07
CA THR A 499 -2.73 -8.14 29.63
C THR A 499 -3.40 -6.91 29.01
N VAL A 500 -3.88 -6.01 29.88
CA VAL A 500 -4.60 -4.78 29.55
C VAL A 500 -3.68 -3.57 29.79
N PRO A 501 -3.63 -2.57 28.88
CA PRO A 501 -2.90 -1.31 29.12
C PRO A 501 -3.41 -0.56 30.35
N ARG A 502 -2.50 0.07 31.10
CA ARG A 502 -2.84 1.08 32.13
C ARG A 502 -3.07 2.46 31.49
N PRO A 503 -3.67 3.44 32.21
CA PRO A 503 -3.90 4.79 31.69
C PRO A 503 -2.66 5.54 31.17
N SER A 504 -1.45 5.13 31.57
CA SER A 504 -0.18 5.69 31.09
C SER A 504 0.39 5.03 29.82
N HIS A 505 -0.32 4.07 29.22
CA HIS A 505 0.11 3.32 28.04
C HIS A 505 -0.61 3.84 26.79
N MET A 506 0.10 3.98 25.66
CA MET A 506 -0.45 4.53 24.40
C MET A 506 -1.74 3.82 23.95
N ASP A 507 -1.75 2.48 23.91
CA ASP A 507 -2.91 1.64 23.57
C ASP A 507 -4.14 1.79 24.49
N TYR A 508 -4.09 2.57 25.59
CA TYR A 508 -5.20 2.65 26.56
C TYR A 508 -6.50 3.16 25.94
N GLY A 509 -6.42 4.14 25.02
CA GLY A 509 -7.58 4.64 24.28
C GLY A 509 -8.08 3.69 23.18
N SER A 510 -7.34 2.64 22.84
CA SER A 510 -7.65 1.69 21.75
C SER A 510 -8.43 0.46 22.23
N ARG A 511 -9.27 0.60 23.26
CA ARG A 511 -10.20 -0.45 23.67
C ARG A 511 -11.22 -0.69 22.54
N ALA A 512 -11.16 -1.88 21.94
CA ALA A 512 -12.09 -2.27 20.89
C ALA A 512 -13.49 -2.56 21.49
N GLU A 513 -14.37 -1.57 21.44
CA GLU A 513 -15.77 -1.74 21.83
C GLU A 513 -16.43 -2.86 21.01
N GLY A 514 -17.00 -3.85 21.70
CA GLY A 514 -17.80 -4.91 21.07
C GLY A 514 -17.04 -6.05 20.36
N ARG A 515 -15.72 -6.21 20.53
CA ARG A 515 -15.00 -7.43 20.08
C ARG A 515 -14.90 -8.47 21.20
N VAL A 516 -15.01 -9.75 20.82
CA VAL A 516 -14.88 -10.91 21.75
C VAL A 516 -13.41 -11.11 22.15
N ASP A 517 -12.48 -10.94 21.21
CA ASP A 517 -11.05 -10.93 21.51
C ASP A 517 -10.61 -9.61 22.14
N GLY A 518 -10.12 -9.68 23.38
CA GLY A 518 -9.72 -8.53 24.19
C GLY A 518 -8.47 -7.77 23.73
N PHE A 519 -7.99 -7.97 22.50
CA PHE A 519 -6.80 -7.32 21.94
C PHE A 519 -6.90 -7.07 20.44
N HIS A 520 -6.20 -6.03 19.95
CA HIS A 520 -6.16 -5.71 18.53
C HIS A 520 -5.22 -6.66 17.77
N PRO A 521 -5.62 -7.30 16.66
CA PRO A 521 -4.81 -8.34 15.99
C PRO A 521 -3.49 -7.81 15.41
N ARG A 522 -3.38 -6.51 15.10
CA ARG A 522 -2.13 -5.88 14.64
C ARG A 522 -1.16 -5.52 15.79
N ARG A 523 -1.47 -5.88 17.04
CA ARG A 523 -0.59 -5.72 18.21
C ARG A 523 0.52 -6.77 18.16
N LEU A 524 1.74 -6.34 17.87
CA LEU A 524 2.92 -7.21 17.84
C LEU A 524 3.69 -7.10 19.17
N LEU A 525 4.07 -8.23 19.76
CA LEU A 525 4.94 -8.29 20.93
C LEU A 525 6.26 -8.95 20.52
N LEU A 526 7.31 -8.14 20.40
CA LEU A 526 8.67 -8.59 20.07
C LEU A 526 9.31 -9.23 21.30
N SER A 527 9.35 -10.56 21.31
CA SER A 527 10.11 -11.35 22.30
C SER A 527 11.51 -11.68 21.77
N GLY A 528 12.43 -11.96 22.68
CA GLY A 528 13.81 -12.31 22.38
C GLY A 528 14.74 -11.99 23.57
N PRO A 529 15.86 -12.71 23.76
CA PRO A 529 16.76 -12.49 24.88
C PRO A 529 17.30 -11.04 25.02
N PRO A 530 17.82 -10.68 26.22
CA PRO A 530 18.65 -9.49 26.42
C PRO A 530 19.74 -9.30 25.36
N GLN A 531 20.19 -8.05 25.16
CA GLN A 531 21.26 -7.64 24.22
C GLN A 531 21.05 -7.93 22.72
N ILE A 532 20.09 -8.77 22.29
CA ILE A 532 19.84 -9.15 20.86
C ILE A 532 19.15 -8.03 20.04
N GLY A 533 19.56 -6.77 20.22
CA GLY A 533 19.26 -5.67 19.29
C GLY A 533 17.79 -5.40 18.96
N LYS A 534 16.84 -5.75 19.85
CA LYS A 534 15.38 -5.73 19.59
C LYS A 534 14.86 -4.42 18.96
N THR A 535 15.39 -3.28 19.38
CA THR A 535 15.06 -1.95 18.81
C THR A 535 15.52 -1.81 17.36
N GLY A 536 16.69 -2.35 17.00
CA GLY A 536 17.20 -2.39 15.63
C GLY A 536 16.35 -3.29 14.74
N ALA A 537 15.92 -4.46 15.24
CA ALA A 537 15.00 -5.34 14.54
C ALA A 537 13.64 -4.66 14.28
N TYR A 538 13.10 -3.92 15.25
CA TYR A 538 11.88 -3.11 15.08
C TYR A 538 12.04 -2.01 14.03
N LEU A 539 13.14 -1.25 14.07
CA LEU A 539 13.42 -0.19 13.08
C LEU A 539 13.64 -0.76 11.66
N GLN A 540 14.27 -1.92 11.54
CA GLN A 540 14.41 -2.63 10.26
C GLN A 540 13.06 -3.15 9.74
N PHE A 541 12.21 -3.70 10.61
CA PHE A 541 10.84 -4.07 10.26
C PHE A 541 10.03 -2.86 9.76
N LEU A 542 10.10 -1.71 10.45
CA LEU A 542 9.49 -0.46 9.97
C LEU A 542 10.08 0.02 8.63
N SER A 543 11.38 -0.18 8.40
CA SER A 543 12.01 0.15 7.11
C SER A 543 11.48 -0.73 5.97
N ILE A 544 11.36 -2.04 6.20
CA ILE A 544 10.80 -2.98 5.23
C ILE A 544 9.33 -2.65 4.96
N LEU A 545 8.53 -2.48 6.02
CA LEU A 545 7.10 -2.17 5.94
C LEU A 545 6.85 -0.83 5.23
N SER A 546 7.67 0.21 5.47
CA SER A 546 7.54 1.48 4.74
C SER A 546 7.85 1.34 3.24
N ARG A 547 8.85 0.54 2.86
CA ARG A 547 9.17 0.25 1.44
C ARG A 547 8.08 -0.57 0.76
N MET A 548 7.47 -1.53 1.45
CA MET A 548 6.33 -2.31 0.95
C MET A 548 5.10 -1.41 0.74
N LEU A 549 4.76 -0.56 1.72
CA LEU A 549 3.66 0.40 1.60
C LEU A 549 3.86 1.41 0.46
N ILE A 550 5.10 1.88 0.23
CA ILE A 550 5.40 2.75 -0.91
C ILE A 550 5.12 2.02 -2.22
N ARG A 551 5.65 0.79 -2.40
CA ARG A 551 5.42 -0.03 -3.61
C ARG A 551 3.95 -0.37 -3.85
N LEU A 552 3.17 -0.62 -2.80
CA LEU A 552 1.71 -0.82 -2.90
C LEU A 552 0.95 0.47 -3.29
N THR A 553 1.61 1.63 -3.22
CA THR A 553 1.10 2.91 -3.75
C THR A 553 1.78 3.34 -5.06
N GLU A 554 2.64 2.52 -5.67
CA GLU A 554 3.21 2.77 -7.00
C GLU A 554 2.38 2.05 -8.07
N VAL A 555 2.07 2.76 -9.16
CA VAL A 555 1.43 2.21 -10.35
C VAL A 555 2.17 2.69 -11.59
N ASP A 556 2.44 1.79 -12.53
CA ASP A 556 2.98 2.17 -13.84
C ASP A 556 1.80 2.63 -14.71
N VAL A 557 1.77 3.91 -15.08
CA VAL A 557 0.76 4.51 -15.98
C VAL A 557 1.33 4.74 -17.36
N TYR A 558 0.50 4.72 -18.38
CA TYR A 558 0.92 5.11 -19.72
C TYR A 558 1.24 6.61 -19.77
N ASP A 559 2.36 6.93 -20.43
CA ASP A 559 2.79 8.28 -20.77
C ASP A 559 2.35 8.52 -22.22
N GLU A 560 1.14 9.05 -22.38
CA GLU A 560 0.43 9.10 -23.67
C GLU A 560 0.56 10.48 -24.32
N GLU A 561 1.77 10.78 -24.81
CA GLU A 561 2.05 11.88 -25.74
C GLU A 561 1.08 11.87 -26.94
N GLU A 562 0.51 13.02 -27.28
CA GLU A 562 -0.37 13.13 -28.44
C GLU A 562 0.42 12.91 -29.74
N ILE A 563 -0.04 11.99 -30.59
CA ILE A 563 0.55 11.77 -31.92
C ILE A 563 0.08 12.86 -32.89
N ASN A 564 0.73 12.99 -34.04
CA ASN A 564 0.29 13.84 -35.16
C ASN A 564 0.17 15.35 -34.88
N ILE A 565 0.62 15.88 -33.73
CA ILE A 565 0.55 17.33 -33.40
C ILE A 565 1.16 18.21 -34.52
N ASN A 566 2.27 17.77 -35.11
CA ASN A 566 2.96 18.48 -36.21
C ASN A 566 2.19 18.50 -37.55
N LEU A 567 1.05 17.80 -37.65
CA LEU A 567 0.17 17.80 -38.82
C LEU A 567 -1.01 18.77 -38.66
N ARG A 568 -1.19 19.38 -37.48
CA ARG A 568 -2.22 20.40 -37.25
C ARG A 568 -1.86 21.65 -38.05
N GLU A 569 -2.80 22.14 -38.85
CA GLU A 569 -2.66 23.41 -39.56
C GLU A 569 -2.52 24.57 -38.55
N GLU A 570 -1.77 25.62 -38.89
CA GLU A 570 -1.78 26.87 -38.12
C GLU A 570 -3.10 27.61 -38.41
N SER A 571 -4.15 27.21 -37.70
CA SER A 571 -5.48 27.81 -37.77
C SER A 571 -5.43 29.28 -37.34
N ASP A 572 -5.87 30.20 -38.22
CA ASP A 572 -6.07 31.62 -37.89
C ASP A 572 -7.06 31.83 -36.71
N TRP A 573 -7.88 30.82 -36.42
CA TRP A 573 -8.75 30.77 -35.25
C TRP A 573 -7.99 30.35 -34.00
N HIS A 574 -7.72 31.32 -33.12
CA HIS A 574 -7.25 31.09 -31.76
C HIS A 574 -8.38 31.37 -30.74
N TYR A 575 -8.49 30.53 -29.70
CA TYR A 575 -9.42 30.79 -28.61
C TYR A 575 -8.88 31.95 -27.75
N LEU A 576 -9.36 33.16 -28.01
CA LEU A 576 -8.77 34.43 -27.55
C LEU A 576 -8.55 34.55 -26.03
N GLN A 577 -9.32 33.80 -25.23
CA GLN A 577 -9.36 33.94 -23.77
C GLN A 577 -8.94 32.62 -23.09
N LEU A 578 -7.63 32.45 -22.92
CA LEU A 578 -6.99 31.21 -22.45
C LEU A 578 -7.41 30.76 -21.03
N SER A 579 -8.01 31.66 -20.24
CA SER A 579 -8.39 31.46 -18.83
C SER A 579 -9.82 30.96 -18.60
N ASP A 580 -10.67 30.90 -19.64
CA ASP A 580 -12.11 30.66 -19.43
C ASP A 580 -12.45 29.27 -18.85
N PRO A 581 -13.37 29.16 -17.88
CA PRO A 581 -13.70 27.87 -17.25
C PRO A 581 -14.55 26.96 -18.13
N TRP A 582 -15.37 27.52 -19.03
CA TRP A 582 -16.30 26.78 -19.88
C TRP A 582 -16.31 27.33 -21.33
N PRO A 583 -16.64 26.51 -22.34
CA PRO A 583 -16.74 26.95 -23.73
C PRO A 583 -17.99 27.80 -23.97
N ASP A 584 -17.82 28.98 -24.58
CA ASP A 584 -18.94 29.74 -25.13
C ASP A 584 -19.54 29.02 -26.34
N LEU A 585 -20.86 28.81 -26.35
CA LEU A 585 -21.53 27.98 -27.35
C LEU A 585 -21.43 28.56 -28.78
N GLU A 586 -21.52 29.87 -28.95
CA GLU A 586 -21.57 30.52 -30.27
C GLU A 586 -20.18 30.80 -30.86
N LEU A 587 -19.14 30.84 -30.03
CA LEU A 587 -17.76 30.71 -30.46
C LEU A 587 -17.41 29.26 -30.77
N PHE A 588 -17.78 28.31 -29.90
CA PHE A 588 -17.43 26.90 -30.05
C PHE A 588 -18.06 26.25 -31.30
N LYS A 589 -19.31 26.60 -31.63
CA LYS A 589 -19.96 26.19 -32.90
C LYS A 589 -19.16 26.54 -34.16
N LYS A 590 -18.34 27.62 -34.12
CA LYS A 590 -17.56 28.12 -35.26
C LYS A 590 -16.17 27.51 -35.38
N LEU A 591 -15.66 26.86 -34.33
CA LEU A 591 -14.39 26.14 -34.40
C LEU A 591 -14.50 25.00 -35.42
N PRO A 592 -13.48 24.75 -36.25
CA PRO A 592 -13.44 23.56 -37.11
C PRO A 592 -13.37 22.29 -36.27
N PHE A 593 -13.83 21.17 -36.81
CA PHE A 593 -13.60 19.85 -36.22
C PHE A 593 -12.25 19.30 -36.69
N ASP A 594 -11.42 18.89 -35.74
CA ASP A 594 -10.15 18.23 -35.99
C ASP A 594 -10.37 16.74 -36.25
N TYR A 595 -10.20 16.35 -37.52
CA TYR A 595 -10.33 14.97 -37.96
C TYR A 595 -9.09 14.13 -37.62
N ILE A 596 -7.97 14.76 -37.24
CA ILE A 596 -6.71 14.05 -36.98
C ILE A 596 -6.82 13.24 -35.69
N ILE A 597 -6.41 11.97 -35.75
CA ILE A 597 -6.37 11.11 -34.57
C ILE A 597 -5.08 11.43 -33.80
N HIS A 598 -5.24 12.05 -32.64
CA HIS A 598 -4.15 12.44 -31.74
C HIS A 598 -3.84 11.43 -30.63
N ASP A 599 -4.68 10.41 -30.44
CA ASP A 599 -4.50 9.41 -29.38
C ASP A 599 -3.44 8.36 -29.78
N PRO A 600 -2.34 8.19 -29.02
CA PRO A 600 -1.32 7.17 -29.30
C PRO A 600 -1.85 5.72 -29.23
N LYS A 601 -3.08 5.48 -28.74
CA LYS A 601 -3.74 4.17 -28.87
C LYS A 601 -4.02 3.77 -30.32
N TYR A 602 -3.89 4.71 -31.26
CA TYR A 602 -4.14 4.55 -32.68
C TYR A 602 -2.91 4.91 -33.57
N GLU A 603 -1.65 4.77 -33.12
CA GLU A 603 -0.47 4.97 -34.02
C GLU A 603 -0.53 4.08 -35.28
N ASP A 604 -1.08 2.85 -35.16
CA ASP A 604 -1.28 1.93 -36.28
C ASP A 604 -2.64 2.10 -37.00
N ALA A 605 -3.27 3.27 -36.91
CA ALA A 605 -4.52 3.61 -37.60
C ALA A 605 -4.30 4.44 -38.87
N SER A 606 -5.22 4.32 -39.83
CA SER A 606 -5.25 5.17 -41.01
C SER A 606 -5.42 6.65 -40.66
N LEU A 607 -4.75 7.52 -41.41
CA LEU A 607 -4.94 8.97 -41.31
C LEU A 607 -6.28 9.36 -41.95
N ILE A 608 -7.05 10.22 -41.30
CA ILE A 608 -8.30 10.77 -41.84
C ILE A 608 -7.99 12.08 -42.56
N CYS A 609 -8.30 12.18 -43.84
CA CYS A 609 -8.11 13.40 -44.63
C CYS A 609 -9.28 14.37 -44.46
N SER A 610 -8.97 15.66 -44.28
CA SER A 610 -9.95 16.72 -44.03
C SER A 610 -9.85 17.95 -44.94
N HIS A 611 -8.65 18.35 -45.39
CA HIS A 611 -8.45 19.18 -46.60
C HIS A 611 -6.99 19.19 -47.06
N HIS A 612 -6.65 20.03 -48.05
CA HIS A 612 -5.46 19.87 -48.89
C HIS A 612 -4.27 20.78 -48.51
N ARG A 613 -3.21 20.18 -47.95
CA ARG A 613 -1.85 20.35 -48.48
C ARG A 613 -0.90 19.21 -48.13
N SER A 614 0.25 19.17 -48.82
CA SER A 614 1.18 18.04 -48.81
C SER A 614 1.82 17.78 -47.44
N ILE A 615 1.46 16.66 -46.80
CA ILE A 615 2.24 16.08 -45.72
C ILE A 615 3.60 15.65 -46.29
N LYS A 616 4.60 16.53 -46.21
CA LYS A 616 6.01 16.19 -46.45
C LYS A 616 6.55 15.44 -45.24
N SER A 617 6.10 14.20 -45.07
CA SER A 617 6.71 13.27 -44.15
C SER A 617 8.09 12.90 -44.69
N GLU A 618 9.16 13.39 -44.06
CA GLU A 618 10.44 12.68 -44.14
C GLU A 618 10.21 11.25 -43.63
N ASP A 619 10.85 10.27 -44.27
CA ASP A 619 10.47 8.87 -44.12
C ASP A 619 10.51 8.45 -42.64
N ARG A 620 9.35 8.08 -42.07
CA ARG A 620 9.23 7.41 -40.76
C ARG A 620 9.82 6.00 -40.90
N GLY A 621 11.15 5.97 -41.01
CA GLY A 621 11.92 4.78 -41.28
C GLY A 621 11.85 3.83 -40.09
N THR A 622 11.14 2.73 -40.27
CA THR A 622 11.72 1.37 -40.24
C THR A 622 10.65 0.38 -40.69
N ARG A 623 11.04 -0.63 -41.48
CA ARG A 623 10.22 -1.85 -41.66
C ARG A 623 10.17 -2.61 -40.31
N ARG A 624 9.25 -2.22 -39.42
CA ARG A 624 8.95 -2.99 -38.19
C ARG A 624 8.61 -4.43 -38.59
N LYS A 625 9.11 -5.42 -37.86
CA LYS A 625 8.81 -6.82 -38.17
C LYS A 625 7.39 -7.17 -37.70
N PRO A 626 6.70 -8.17 -38.29
CA PRO A 626 5.47 -8.72 -37.75
C PRO A 626 5.65 -9.48 -36.41
N GLU A 627 6.87 -9.51 -35.87
CA GLU A 627 7.21 -10.05 -34.55
C GLU A 627 7.05 -8.97 -33.45
N ASP A 628 7.13 -7.67 -33.80
CA ASP A 628 7.02 -6.53 -32.87
C ASP A 628 5.55 -6.13 -32.57
N LEU A 629 4.64 -7.10 -32.50
CA LEU A 629 3.17 -6.92 -32.49
C LEU A 629 2.58 -6.14 -31.30
N PHE A 630 3.39 -5.71 -30.35
CA PHE A 630 2.98 -4.85 -29.26
C PHE A 630 3.99 -3.70 -29.08
N VAL A 631 3.67 -2.54 -29.64
CA VAL A 631 4.36 -1.28 -29.31
C VAL A 631 4.31 -1.11 -27.79
N ARG A 632 5.47 -1.23 -27.14
CA ARG A 632 5.62 -0.96 -25.70
C ARG A 632 5.51 0.55 -25.48
N ARG A 633 4.26 1.04 -25.39
CA ARG A 633 3.94 2.43 -25.02
C ARG A 633 4.77 2.82 -23.80
N GLN A 634 5.26 4.07 -23.80
CA GLN A 634 6.05 4.58 -22.68
C GLN A 634 5.18 4.56 -21.41
N THR A 635 5.80 4.22 -20.28
CA THR A 635 5.13 4.21 -18.98
C THR A 635 5.95 4.94 -17.94
N ALA A 636 5.26 5.77 -17.15
CA ALA A 636 5.81 6.47 -16.01
C ALA A 636 5.36 5.78 -14.72
N ARG A 637 6.27 5.59 -13.77
CA ARG A 637 5.90 5.09 -12.44
C ARG A 637 5.37 6.24 -11.60
N MET A 638 4.07 6.25 -11.39
CA MET A 638 3.38 7.29 -10.62
C MET A 638 2.96 6.75 -9.26
N ARG A 639 3.04 7.61 -8.24
CA ARG A 639 2.49 7.29 -6.93
C ARG A 639 1.01 7.66 -6.90
N LEU A 640 0.17 6.73 -6.46
CA LEU A 640 -1.26 6.94 -6.26
C LEU A 640 -1.54 8.16 -5.37
N SER A 641 -2.45 9.02 -5.83
CA SER A 641 -2.93 10.17 -5.05
C SER A 641 -3.89 9.76 -3.94
N LYS A 642 -4.27 10.70 -3.06
CA LYS A 642 -5.30 10.43 -2.02
C LYS A 642 -6.68 10.07 -2.58
N TYR A 643 -6.91 10.34 -3.87
CA TYR A 643 -8.12 9.97 -4.60
C TYR A 643 -8.03 8.55 -5.20
N ALA A 644 -6.89 7.88 -5.05
CA ALA A 644 -6.53 6.65 -5.73
C ALA A 644 -6.18 5.49 -4.75
N ALA A 645 -7.18 4.70 -4.35
CA ALA A 645 -7.05 3.50 -3.51
C ALA A 645 -7.46 2.19 -4.24
N TYR A 646 -6.59 1.16 -4.27
CA TYR A 646 -6.96 -0.19 -4.73
C TYR A 646 -7.86 -0.91 -3.70
N ASN A 647 -8.97 -1.53 -4.10
CA ASN A 647 -9.84 -2.33 -3.20
C ASN A 647 -9.05 -3.41 -2.43
N THR A 648 -8.14 -4.11 -3.10
CA THR A 648 -7.37 -5.25 -2.56
C THR A 648 -6.49 -4.88 -1.37
N TYR A 649 -6.10 -3.60 -1.24
CA TYR A 649 -5.11 -3.14 -0.26
C TYR A 649 -5.56 -1.95 0.60
N HIS A 650 -6.73 -1.36 0.31
CA HIS A 650 -7.22 -0.18 1.02
C HIS A 650 -8.45 -0.50 1.87
N HIS A 651 -8.30 -0.40 3.19
CA HIS A 651 -9.35 -0.71 4.15
C HIS A 651 -9.51 0.47 5.13
N CYS A 652 -10.04 1.59 4.63
CA CYS A 652 -10.48 2.70 5.49
C CYS A 652 -11.98 2.56 5.80
N GLU A 653 -12.38 2.97 7.00
CA GLU A 653 -13.74 2.79 7.50
C GLU A 653 -14.79 3.51 6.64
N GLN A 654 -14.40 4.62 6.00
CA GLN A 654 -15.25 5.39 5.07
C GLN A 654 -15.63 4.59 3.82
N CYS A 655 -14.73 3.76 3.28
CA CYS A 655 -14.96 3.02 2.04
C CYS A 655 -15.55 1.60 2.26
N HIS A 656 -15.66 1.13 3.50
CA HIS A 656 -16.22 -0.20 3.81
C HIS A 656 -17.64 -0.40 3.25
N GLN A 657 -18.50 0.63 3.33
CA GLN A 657 -19.85 0.60 2.76
C GLN A 657 -19.88 0.59 1.22
N TYR A 658 -18.79 1.05 0.57
CA TYR A 658 -18.66 1.04 -0.88
C TYR A 658 -18.14 -0.31 -1.39
N MET A 659 -17.10 -0.87 -0.76
CA MET A 659 -16.51 -2.15 -1.16
C MET A 659 -17.37 -3.38 -0.77
N GLY A 660 -18.26 -3.23 0.21
CA GLY A 660 -18.98 -4.37 0.79
C GLY A 660 -18.16 -5.11 1.85
N PHE A 661 -17.47 -4.37 2.73
CA PHE A 661 -16.67 -4.97 3.81
C PHE A 661 -17.38 -4.86 5.16
N HIS A 662 -18.23 -5.84 5.49
CA HIS A 662 -18.94 -5.88 6.77
C HIS A 662 -18.25 -6.83 7.78
N PRO A 663 -17.92 -6.41 9.03
CA PRO A 663 -17.16 -7.21 10.01
C PRO A 663 -17.84 -8.48 10.56
N ARG A 664 -18.90 -9.00 9.92
CA ARG A 664 -19.71 -10.15 10.40
C ARG A 664 -20.05 -11.18 9.31
N TYR A 665 -19.41 -11.14 8.13
CA TYR A 665 -19.61 -12.11 7.04
C TYR A 665 -21.10 -12.36 6.66
N GLN A 666 -21.91 -11.32 6.69
CA GLN A 666 -23.31 -11.42 6.28
C GLN A 666 -23.36 -11.38 4.74
N LEU A 667 -24.01 -12.37 4.13
CA LEU A 667 -24.13 -12.48 2.68
C LEU A 667 -24.77 -11.22 2.08
N TYR A 668 -24.17 -10.70 1.00
CA TYR A 668 -24.74 -9.59 0.26
C TYR A 668 -25.94 -10.07 -0.54
N GLU A 669 -27.14 -9.81 -0.02
CA GLU A 669 -28.39 -10.01 -0.74
C GLU A 669 -28.43 -9.08 -1.97
N SER A 670 -28.18 -9.69 -3.13
CA SER A 670 -28.26 -9.09 -4.45
C SER A 670 -29.45 -9.68 -5.20
N THR A 671 -30.38 -8.84 -5.65
CA THR A 671 -31.51 -9.28 -6.48
C THR A 671 -31.14 -9.27 -7.96
N LEU A 672 -31.70 -10.22 -8.71
CA LEU A 672 -31.62 -10.27 -10.17
C LEU A 672 -32.91 -9.69 -10.75
N HIS A 673 -32.79 -8.69 -11.62
CA HIS A 673 -33.93 -8.11 -12.34
C HIS A 673 -33.65 -8.15 -13.84
N ALA A 674 -34.63 -8.60 -14.64
CA ALA A 674 -34.60 -8.42 -16.08
C ALA A 674 -34.99 -6.99 -16.45
N PHE A 675 -34.40 -6.47 -17.52
CA PHE A 675 -34.78 -5.24 -18.20
C PHE A 675 -34.77 -5.52 -19.70
N ALA A 676 -35.93 -5.41 -20.35
CA ALA A 676 -36.10 -5.74 -21.77
C ALA A 676 -36.50 -4.50 -22.56
N PHE A 677 -35.98 -4.37 -23.78
CA PHE A 677 -36.39 -3.35 -24.74
C PHE A 677 -36.35 -3.90 -26.17
N SER A 678 -37.31 -3.49 -27.00
CA SER A 678 -37.44 -3.95 -28.38
C SER A 678 -36.62 -3.07 -29.33
N TYR A 679 -35.62 -3.62 -30.02
CA TYR A 679 -34.82 -2.85 -30.98
C TYR A 679 -35.20 -3.15 -32.44
N SER A 680 -35.73 -2.15 -33.14
CA SER A 680 -36.37 -2.29 -34.46
C SER A 680 -35.47 -2.86 -35.55
N MET A 681 -34.15 -2.66 -35.48
CA MET A 681 -33.18 -3.20 -36.45
C MET A 681 -32.74 -4.64 -36.15
N LEU A 682 -33.01 -5.17 -34.94
CA LEU A 682 -32.74 -6.56 -34.57
C LEU A 682 -34.01 -7.43 -34.65
N GLY A 683 -35.19 -6.84 -34.55
CA GLY A 683 -36.48 -7.56 -34.67
C GLY A 683 -36.87 -8.39 -33.45
N GLU A 684 -36.03 -8.39 -32.40
CA GLU A 684 -36.18 -9.17 -31.17
C GLU A 684 -36.11 -8.23 -29.94
N GLU A 685 -36.61 -8.69 -28.79
CA GLU A 685 -36.45 -7.98 -27.51
C GLU A 685 -35.09 -8.32 -26.89
N ILE A 686 -34.29 -7.28 -26.60
CA ILE A 686 -33.01 -7.44 -25.92
C ILE A 686 -33.25 -7.52 -24.42
N GLN A 687 -33.25 -8.73 -23.86
CA GLN A 687 -33.35 -8.95 -22.42
C GLN A 687 -31.98 -8.83 -21.75
N LEU A 688 -31.71 -7.72 -21.07
CA LEU A 688 -30.54 -7.52 -20.22
C LEU A 688 -30.85 -7.86 -18.76
N HIS A 689 -29.83 -8.20 -17.97
CA HIS A 689 -29.99 -8.62 -16.58
C HIS A 689 -29.19 -7.73 -15.62
N PHE A 690 -29.87 -7.07 -14.68
CA PHE A 690 -29.25 -6.33 -13.59
C PHE A 690 -29.12 -7.19 -12.33
N ILE A 691 -27.91 -7.25 -11.78
CA ILE A 691 -27.66 -7.68 -10.40
C ILE A 691 -27.53 -6.41 -9.54
N ILE A 692 -28.49 -6.19 -8.63
CA ILE A 692 -28.58 -4.99 -7.79
C ILE A 692 -28.37 -5.39 -6.32
N PRO A 693 -27.32 -4.88 -5.65
CA PRO A 693 -27.20 -5.01 -4.19
C PRO A 693 -28.28 -4.19 -3.48
N LYS A 694 -28.90 -4.70 -2.41
CA LYS A 694 -29.93 -3.97 -1.62
C LYS A 694 -29.49 -2.56 -1.18
N SER A 695 -28.20 -2.35 -0.94
CA SER A 695 -27.60 -1.04 -0.62
C SER A 695 -27.74 0.01 -1.74
N LYS A 696 -28.11 -0.40 -2.96
CA LYS A 696 -28.17 0.42 -4.17
C LYS A 696 -29.57 0.54 -4.80
N GLU A 697 -30.56 -0.23 -4.35
CA GLU A 697 -31.94 -0.21 -4.89
C GLU A 697 -32.57 1.19 -4.96
N ARG A 698 -32.19 2.09 -4.04
CA ARG A 698 -32.60 3.51 -4.01
C ARG A 698 -32.33 4.30 -5.31
N HIS A 699 -31.44 3.81 -6.17
CA HIS A 699 -31.12 4.41 -7.47
C HIS A 699 -32.06 3.96 -8.60
N PHE A 700 -33.02 3.07 -8.31
CA PHE A 700 -33.93 2.47 -9.28
C PHE A 700 -35.41 2.62 -8.88
N VAL A 701 -36.31 2.34 -9.81
CA VAL A 701 -37.76 2.28 -9.63
C VAL A 701 -38.22 0.87 -10.00
N PHE A 702 -39.07 0.28 -9.18
CA PHE A 702 -39.61 -1.07 -9.39
C PHE A 702 -41.12 -1.01 -9.51
N SER A 703 -41.69 -1.78 -10.44
CA SER A 703 -43.13 -1.81 -10.69
C SER A 703 -43.90 -2.61 -9.64
N GLN A 704 -45.17 -2.28 -9.45
CA GLN A 704 -46.11 -3.07 -8.64
C GLN A 704 -47.34 -3.47 -9.47
N PRO A 705 -47.89 -4.68 -9.28
CA PRO A 705 -47.37 -5.78 -8.46
C PRO A 705 -46.33 -6.62 -9.24
N GLY A 706 -45.11 -6.78 -8.71
CA GLY A 706 -44.13 -7.72 -9.30
C GLY A 706 -42.67 -7.48 -8.94
N GLY A 707 -42.26 -6.24 -8.64
CA GLY A 707 -40.85 -5.94 -8.33
C GLY A 707 -39.91 -6.01 -9.55
N GLN A 708 -40.47 -6.00 -10.76
CA GLN A 708 -39.68 -5.87 -11.99
C GLN A 708 -39.04 -4.47 -12.05
N LEU A 709 -37.87 -4.37 -12.68
CA LEU A 709 -37.16 -3.11 -12.82
C LEU A 709 -37.86 -2.23 -13.86
N ALA A 710 -38.42 -1.10 -13.41
CA ALA A 710 -39.14 -0.16 -14.28
C ALA A 710 -38.19 0.91 -14.87
N SER A 711 -37.30 1.48 -14.05
CA SER A 711 -36.30 2.46 -14.51
C SER A 711 -35.13 2.61 -13.54
N MET A 712 -34.04 3.17 -14.04
CA MET A 712 -32.93 3.78 -13.30
C MET A 712 -33.23 5.27 -13.15
N ARG A 713 -33.23 5.80 -11.93
CA ARG A 713 -33.67 7.18 -11.64
C ARG A 713 -32.70 8.19 -12.24
N LEU A 714 -33.24 9.17 -12.99
CA LEU A 714 -32.46 10.27 -13.54
C LEU A 714 -32.76 11.59 -12.79
N PRO A 715 -31.74 12.38 -12.42
CA PRO A 715 -31.90 13.67 -11.76
C PRO A 715 -32.36 14.76 -12.74
N LEU A 716 -32.60 15.97 -12.22
CA LEU A 716 -32.95 17.13 -13.04
C LEU A 716 -31.73 17.93 -13.48
N VAL A 717 -31.81 18.53 -14.68
CA VAL A 717 -30.84 19.50 -15.20
C VAL A 717 -30.69 20.69 -14.24
N THR A 718 -31.77 21.11 -13.60
CA THR A 718 -31.82 22.25 -12.68
C THR A 718 -31.27 21.99 -11.28
N ASP A 719 -30.98 20.73 -10.89
CA ASP A 719 -30.37 20.42 -9.58
C ASP A 719 -28.94 21.02 -9.48
N LYS A 720 -28.56 21.51 -8.30
CA LYS A 720 -27.26 22.15 -8.01
C LYS A 720 -26.59 21.62 -6.73
N SER A 721 -27.04 20.47 -6.23
CA SER A 721 -26.43 19.87 -5.04
C SER A 721 -25.03 19.32 -5.35
N HIS A 722 -24.09 19.55 -4.42
CA HIS A 722 -22.71 19.08 -4.55
C HIS A 722 -22.44 17.74 -3.83
N GLU A 723 -23.50 17.08 -3.33
CA GLU A 723 -23.42 15.83 -2.57
C GLU A 723 -23.45 14.57 -3.44
N TYR A 724 -23.97 14.68 -4.67
CA TYR A 724 -24.00 13.60 -5.65
C TYR A 724 -23.41 14.02 -7.02
N ILE A 725 -23.20 13.03 -7.88
CA ILE A 725 -22.81 13.19 -9.29
C ILE A 725 -24.03 12.81 -10.14
N LYS A 726 -24.45 13.67 -11.08
CA LYS A 726 -25.70 13.47 -11.83
C LYS A 726 -25.61 12.31 -12.82
N SER A 727 -24.48 12.21 -13.51
CA SER A 727 -24.28 11.33 -14.65
C SER A 727 -23.91 9.90 -14.20
N PRO A 728 -24.74 8.87 -14.50
CA PRO A 728 -24.40 7.49 -14.17
C PRO A 728 -23.13 7.04 -14.89
N THR A 729 -22.21 6.38 -14.17
CA THR A 729 -20.96 5.86 -14.72
C THR A 729 -21.08 4.39 -15.09
N PHE A 730 -20.87 4.07 -16.36
CA PHE A 730 -20.78 2.73 -16.91
C PHE A 730 -19.33 2.36 -17.22
N THR A 731 -18.91 1.19 -16.76
CA THR A 731 -17.57 0.66 -17.00
C THR A 731 -17.68 -0.70 -17.71
N PRO A 732 -17.46 -0.78 -19.04
CA PRO A 732 -17.42 -2.06 -19.75
C PRO A 732 -16.22 -2.90 -19.31
N THR A 733 -16.47 -4.18 -18.98
CA THR A 733 -15.41 -5.08 -18.51
C THR A 733 -14.60 -5.66 -19.66
N THR A 734 -13.30 -5.83 -19.43
CA THR A 734 -12.39 -6.47 -20.39
C THR A 734 -11.60 -7.65 -19.78
N GLY A 735 -12.24 -8.41 -18.88
CA GLY A 735 -11.65 -9.52 -18.14
C GLY A 735 -10.79 -9.13 -16.93
N ARG A 736 -10.60 -7.83 -16.68
CA ARG A 736 -9.62 -7.27 -15.71
C ARG A 736 -10.16 -7.12 -14.29
N HIS A 737 -10.91 -8.10 -13.80
CA HIS A 737 -11.61 -8.08 -12.51
C HIS A 737 -10.72 -7.74 -11.29
N GLU A 738 -9.47 -8.21 -11.25
CA GLU A 738 -8.53 -7.92 -10.15
C GLU A 738 -7.78 -6.58 -10.25
N HIS A 739 -7.53 -6.10 -11.47
CA HIS A 739 -6.50 -5.08 -11.73
C HIS A 739 -7.02 -3.83 -12.44
N GLY A 740 -8.10 -3.95 -13.22
CA GLY A 740 -8.74 -2.86 -13.94
C GLY A 740 -9.57 -2.00 -13.00
N LEU A 741 -10.63 -2.57 -12.42
CA LEU A 741 -11.51 -1.81 -11.55
C LEU A 741 -10.80 -1.20 -10.34
N PHE A 742 -11.37 -0.10 -9.87
CA PHE A 742 -10.73 0.84 -8.97
C PHE A 742 -11.78 1.50 -8.04
N ASN A 743 -11.38 1.95 -6.85
CA ASN A 743 -12.31 2.42 -5.82
C ASN A 743 -12.81 3.87 -6.06
N LEU A 744 -13.86 4.01 -6.88
CA LEU A 744 -14.43 5.33 -7.22
C LEU A 744 -14.98 6.10 -6.01
N TYR A 745 -15.15 5.52 -4.81
CA TYR A 745 -15.46 6.29 -3.60
C TYR A 745 -14.43 7.39 -3.32
N HIS A 746 -13.15 7.09 -3.53
CA HIS A 746 -12.06 8.06 -3.33
C HIS A 746 -11.90 9.00 -4.52
N ALA A 747 -12.14 8.53 -5.75
CA ALA A 747 -12.17 9.40 -6.93
C ALA A 747 -13.31 10.43 -6.84
N MET A 748 -14.47 10.03 -6.30
CA MET A 748 -15.63 10.89 -6.08
C MET A 748 -15.61 11.64 -4.74
N ASP A 749 -14.49 11.63 -4.00
CA ASP A 749 -14.30 12.37 -2.74
C ASP A 749 -15.47 12.16 -1.74
N GLY A 750 -15.93 10.91 -1.65
CA GLY A 750 -17.06 10.47 -0.81
C GLY A 750 -18.48 10.78 -1.33
N ALA A 751 -18.63 11.46 -2.47
CA ALA A 751 -19.94 11.81 -3.03
C ALA A 751 -20.76 10.59 -3.48
N SER A 752 -22.09 10.71 -3.38
CA SER A 752 -23.02 9.69 -3.86
C SER A 752 -22.97 9.63 -5.39
N HIS A 753 -22.73 8.45 -5.95
CA HIS A 753 -22.62 8.26 -7.39
C HIS A 753 -23.15 6.89 -7.80
N LEU A 754 -23.67 6.80 -9.02
CA LEU A 754 -24.15 5.56 -9.61
C LEU A 754 -23.05 4.97 -10.50
N HIS A 755 -22.58 3.77 -10.17
CA HIS A 755 -21.56 3.05 -10.92
C HIS A 755 -22.08 1.65 -11.29
N VAL A 756 -22.15 1.38 -12.58
CA VAL A 756 -22.62 0.12 -13.17
C VAL A 756 -21.47 -0.53 -13.93
N LEU A 757 -21.15 -1.77 -13.54
CA LEU A 757 -20.21 -2.62 -14.25
C LEU A 757 -20.96 -3.32 -15.38
N VAL A 758 -20.46 -3.26 -16.60
CA VAL A 758 -21.13 -3.88 -17.76
C VAL A 758 -20.35 -5.12 -18.14
N VAL A 759 -20.90 -6.28 -17.74
CA VAL A 759 -20.19 -7.55 -17.57
C VAL A 759 -20.70 -8.57 -18.59
N LYS A 760 -19.78 -9.30 -19.23
CA LYS A 760 -20.15 -10.45 -20.08
C LYS A 760 -20.62 -11.62 -19.22
N GLU A 761 -21.52 -12.46 -19.73
CA GLU A 761 -22.14 -13.54 -18.95
C GLU A 761 -21.11 -14.49 -18.33
N TYR A 762 -20.04 -14.85 -19.06
CA TYR A 762 -18.97 -15.70 -18.51
C TYR A 762 -18.08 -15.01 -17.46
N GLU A 763 -18.03 -13.67 -17.43
CA GLU A 763 -17.26 -12.91 -16.43
C GLU A 763 -18.07 -12.64 -15.15
N MET A 764 -19.40 -12.79 -15.20
CA MET A 764 -20.35 -12.47 -14.10
C MET A 764 -19.94 -13.07 -12.76
N ALA A 765 -19.65 -14.38 -12.71
CA ALA A 765 -19.32 -15.07 -11.46
C ALA A 765 -18.02 -14.53 -10.83
N ILE A 766 -17.06 -14.14 -11.67
CA ILE A 766 -15.77 -13.63 -11.22
C ILE A 766 -15.94 -12.18 -10.73
N TYR A 767 -16.62 -11.30 -11.48
CA TYR A 767 -16.90 -9.94 -10.99
C TYR A 767 -17.74 -9.96 -9.70
N LYS A 768 -18.68 -10.89 -9.55
CA LYS A 768 -19.44 -11.08 -8.30
C LYS A 768 -18.57 -11.48 -7.10
N LYS A 769 -17.46 -12.19 -7.31
CA LYS A 769 -16.47 -12.53 -6.26
C LYS A 769 -15.65 -11.30 -5.82
N TYR A 770 -15.18 -10.47 -6.76
CA TYR A 770 -14.26 -9.36 -6.47
C TYR A 770 -14.95 -8.01 -6.19
N TRP A 771 -16.18 -7.82 -6.66
CA TRP A 771 -16.94 -6.56 -6.58
C TRP A 771 -18.40 -6.77 -6.11
N PRO A 772 -18.65 -7.47 -4.98
CA PRO A 772 -19.98 -7.98 -4.59
C PRO A 772 -21.03 -6.91 -4.24
N ASN A 773 -20.63 -5.66 -3.97
CA ASN A 773 -21.51 -4.54 -3.60
C ASN A 773 -21.64 -3.50 -4.73
N HIS A 774 -21.29 -3.88 -5.96
CA HIS A 774 -21.44 -3.08 -7.18
C HIS A 774 -22.63 -3.57 -8.01
N ILE A 775 -23.25 -2.67 -8.76
CA ILE A 775 -24.32 -3.02 -9.70
C ILE A 775 -23.67 -3.63 -10.94
N MET A 776 -24.20 -4.75 -11.42
CA MET A 776 -23.71 -5.41 -12.63
C MET A 776 -24.84 -5.51 -13.66
N LEU A 777 -24.61 -4.93 -14.84
CA LEU A 777 -25.41 -5.13 -16.03
C LEU A 777 -24.78 -6.29 -16.81
N VAL A 778 -25.42 -7.46 -16.77
CA VAL A 778 -24.96 -8.68 -17.43
C VAL A 778 -25.49 -8.70 -18.86
N LEU A 779 -24.57 -8.78 -19.82
CA LEU A 779 -24.87 -8.88 -21.25
C LEU A 779 -25.19 -10.35 -21.64
N PRO A 780 -26.17 -10.60 -22.52
CA PRO A 780 -26.52 -11.94 -22.99
C PRO A 780 -25.34 -12.69 -23.63
N SER A 781 -25.38 -14.03 -23.59
CA SER A 781 -24.35 -14.93 -24.10
C SER A 781 -23.94 -14.67 -25.56
N ILE A 782 -24.87 -14.20 -26.38
CA ILE A 782 -24.65 -13.79 -27.78
C ILE A 782 -23.52 -12.74 -27.90
N PHE A 783 -23.34 -11.89 -26.87
CA PHE A 783 -22.32 -10.85 -26.81
C PHE A 783 -21.00 -11.31 -26.15
N ASN A 784 -20.88 -12.56 -25.72
CA ASN A 784 -19.65 -13.07 -25.08
C ASN A 784 -18.44 -12.97 -26.03
N SER A 785 -18.62 -13.29 -27.32
CA SER A 785 -17.59 -13.20 -28.36
C SER A 785 -17.42 -11.79 -28.95
N ALA A 786 -18.34 -10.86 -28.69
CA ALA A 786 -18.37 -9.54 -29.33
C ALA A 786 -17.30 -8.56 -28.81
N GLY A 787 -16.97 -7.54 -29.61
CA GLY A 787 -16.01 -6.49 -29.26
C GLY A 787 -16.59 -5.43 -28.29
N VAL A 788 -15.76 -4.45 -27.91
CA VAL A 788 -16.16 -3.38 -26.98
C VAL A 788 -17.26 -2.47 -27.55
N GLY A 789 -17.33 -2.31 -28.87
CA GLY A 789 -18.39 -1.55 -29.54
C GLY A 789 -19.79 -2.11 -29.29
N ALA A 790 -19.92 -3.42 -29.01
CA ALA A 790 -21.17 -4.04 -28.57
C ALA A 790 -21.62 -3.54 -27.20
N ALA A 791 -20.67 -3.41 -26.26
CA ALA A 791 -20.97 -2.90 -24.92
C ALA A 791 -21.33 -1.40 -24.99
N HIS A 792 -20.59 -0.60 -25.76
CA HIS A 792 -20.90 0.82 -25.99
C HIS A 792 -22.29 1.01 -26.63
N PHE A 793 -22.65 0.18 -27.61
CA PHE A 793 -23.98 0.14 -28.21
C PHE A 793 -25.08 -0.18 -27.18
N LEU A 794 -24.96 -1.30 -26.46
CA LEU A 794 -25.96 -1.72 -25.47
C LEU A 794 -26.10 -0.74 -24.29
N ILE A 795 -25.00 -0.12 -23.85
CA ILE A 795 -25.03 0.96 -22.84
C ILE A 795 -25.86 2.14 -23.35
N LYS A 796 -25.59 2.60 -24.58
CA LYS A 796 -26.29 3.76 -25.15
C LYS A 796 -27.79 3.49 -25.28
N GLU A 797 -28.19 2.36 -25.85
CA GLU A 797 -29.61 2.09 -26.12
C GLU A 797 -30.41 1.82 -24.84
N LEU A 798 -29.83 1.11 -23.86
CA LEU A 798 -30.44 0.99 -22.54
C LEU A 798 -30.64 2.37 -21.89
N CYS A 799 -29.64 3.25 -21.98
CA CYS A 799 -29.72 4.58 -21.38
C CYS A 799 -30.69 5.51 -22.12
N TYR A 800 -30.82 5.37 -23.45
CA TYR A 800 -31.81 6.06 -24.26
C TYR A 800 -33.24 5.66 -23.85
N HIS A 801 -33.56 4.36 -23.84
CA HIS A 801 -34.89 3.90 -23.39
C HIS A 801 -35.16 4.21 -21.91
N ASN A 802 -34.13 4.19 -21.06
CA ASN A 802 -34.28 4.63 -19.67
C ASN A 802 -34.62 6.12 -19.56
N LEU A 803 -34.09 6.98 -20.44
CA LEU A 803 -34.46 8.38 -20.51
C LEU A 803 -35.92 8.56 -20.95
N GLU A 804 -36.40 7.78 -21.93
CA GLU A 804 -37.83 7.77 -22.32
C GLU A 804 -38.74 7.34 -21.15
N LEU A 805 -38.37 6.27 -20.44
CA LEU A 805 -39.12 5.77 -19.28
C LEU A 805 -39.17 6.76 -18.11
N GLU A 806 -38.04 7.41 -17.79
CA GLU A 806 -37.99 8.47 -16.78
C GLU A 806 -38.74 9.74 -17.23
N ARG A 807 -38.74 10.08 -18.53
CA ARG A 807 -39.54 11.17 -19.08
C ARG A 807 -41.02 10.94 -18.81
N ASN A 808 -41.57 9.80 -19.23
CA ASN A 808 -42.96 9.47 -19.01
C ASN A 808 -43.31 9.48 -17.51
N ARG A 809 -42.49 8.84 -16.67
CA ARG A 809 -42.72 8.71 -15.21
C ARG A 809 -42.54 10.02 -14.43
N GLN A 810 -41.84 11.01 -14.97
CA GLN A 810 -41.69 12.34 -14.34
C GLN A 810 -42.65 13.37 -14.94
N GLU A 811 -43.13 13.18 -16.17
CA GLU A 811 -44.21 13.97 -16.78
C GLU A 811 -45.55 13.75 -16.05
N GLU A 812 -45.84 12.52 -15.61
CA GLU A 812 -46.93 12.22 -14.65
C GLU A 812 -46.84 13.02 -13.34
N LEU A 813 -45.64 13.50 -12.97
CA LEU A 813 -45.37 14.33 -11.79
C LEU A 813 -45.30 15.84 -12.12
N GLY A 814 -45.60 16.24 -13.36
CA GLY A 814 -45.59 17.64 -13.81
C GLY A 814 -44.21 18.20 -14.18
N ILE A 815 -43.19 17.35 -14.30
CA ILE A 815 -41.84 17.73 -14.75
C ILE A 815 -41.78 17.64 -16.27
N LYS A 816 -41.16 18.61 -16.96
CA LYS A 816 -41.08 18.57 -18.42
C LYS A 816 -40.03 17.54 -18.88
N PRO A 817 -40.28 16.77 -19.96
CA PRO A 817 -39.31 15.79 -20.48
C PRO A 817 -37.91 16.34 -20.80
N GLN A 818 -37.82 17.63 -21.11
CA GLN A 818 -36.56 18.36 -21.38
C GLN A 818 -35.73 18.72 -20.12
N ASP A 819 -36.34 18.69 -18.93
CA ASP A 819 -35.70 19.11 -17.67
C ASP A 819 -34.96 17.95 -16.96
N ILE A 820 -35.03 16.73 -17.51
CA ILE A 820 -34.41 15.50 -17.00
C ILE A 820 -33.00 15.33 -17.58
N TRP A 821 -32.06 14.84 -16.76
CA TRP A 821 -30.65 14.73 -17.11
C TRP A 821 -30.35 13.66 -18.18
N PRO A 822 -29.84 14.01 -19.38
CA PRO A 822 -29.64 13.07 -20.49
C PRO A 822 -28.20 12.53 -20.60
N PHE A 823 -27.32 12.81 -19.63
CA PHE A 823 -25.90 12.44 -19.70
C PHE A 823 -25.55 11.19 -18.91
N ILE A 824 -24.76 10.33 -19.55
CA ILE A 824 -24.09 9.18 -18.93
C ILE A 824 -22.57 9.32 -19.09
N VAL A 825 -21.80 8.63 -18.26
CA VAL A 825 -20.34 8.50 -18.39
C VAL A 825 -20.01 7.09 -18.82
N ILE A 826 -19.20 6.93 -19.86
CA ILE A 826 -18.55 5.68 -20.25
C ILE A 826 -17.06 5.80 -19.92
N SER A 827 -16.54 4.92 -19.07
CA SER A 827 -15.13 4.92 -18.63
C SER A 827 -14.45 3.59 -18.92
N ASP A 828 -13.28 3.64 -19.55
CA ASP A 828 -12.36 2.50 -19.71
C ASP A 828 -11.92 1.95 -18.33
N ASP A 829 -11.80 0.61 -18.23
CA ASP A 829 -11.47 -0.09 -16.99
C ASP A 829 -10.01 0.09 -16.50
N SER A 830 -9.20 0.90 -17.17
CA SER A 830 -7.83 1.25 -16.78
C SER A 830 -7.62 2.72 -16.40
N CYS A 831 -8.66 3.55 -16.42
CA CYS A 831 -8.60 4.90 -15.83
C CYS A 831 -8.29 4.84 -14.32
N VAL A 832 -7.30 5.61 -13.83
CA VAL A 832 -6.81 5.48 -12.43
C VAL A 832 -6.66 6.80 -11.67
N MET A 833 -6.27 7.89 -12.34
CA MET A 833 -6.05 9.21 -11.72
C MET A 833 -6.41 10.32 -12.70
N TRP A 834 -6.70 11.51 -12.16
CA TRP A 834 -7.10 12.68 -12.94
C TRP A 834 -6.35 13.92 -12.47
N ASN A 835 -5.94 14.76 -13.42
CA ASN A 835 -5.25 16.01 -13.18
C ASN A 835 -6.03 17.20 -13.76
N VAL A 836 -5.77 18.39 -13.20
CA VAL A 836 -6.06 19.69 -13.83
C VAL A 836 -4.76 20.44 -14.04
N VAL A 837 -4.66 21.18 -15.15
CA VAL A 837 -3.62 22.19 -15.38
C VAL A 837 -4.15 23.56 -14.97
N ASP A 838 -3.51 24.17 -13.97
CA ASP A 838 -3.74 25.57 -13.59
C ASP A 838 -2.86 26.49 -14.44
N VAL A 839 -3.38 27.69 -14.71
CA VAL A 839 -2.75 28.71 -15.56
C VAL A 839 -2.47 29.95 -14.72
N ASP A 840 -1.25 30.08 -14.22
CA ASP A 840 -0.88 31.21 -13.35
C ASP A 840 -0.60 32.45 -14.19
N CYS A 841 -1.58 33.36 -14.28
CA CYS A 841 -1.46 34.67 -14.95
C CYS A 841 -0.66 35.68 -14.11
N GLY A 842 0.56 35.31 -13.72
CA GLY A 842 1.38 35.94 -12.69
C GLY A 842 2.16 37.21 -13.08
N GLY A 843 1.49 38.24 -13.63
CA GLY A 843 2.03 39.61 -13.64
C GLY A 843 2.07 40.32 -15.00
N GLU A 844 1.72 41.61 -15.00
CA GLU A 844 1.42 42.47 -16.17
C GLU A 844 2.55 42.72 -17.18
N ARG A 845 3.72 42.07 -17.05
CA ARG A 845 4.91 42.33 -17.89
C ARG A 845 5.70 41.11 -18.37
N SER A 846 5.22 39.88 -18.14
CA SER A 846 5.76 38.70 -18.82
C SER A 846 4.76 38.10 -19.80
N ARG A 847 5.27 37.59 -20.94
CA ARG A 847 4.50 36.75 -21.89
C ARG A 847 4.65 35.25 -21.59
N GLU A 848 5.37 34.88 -20.54
CA GLU A 848 5.60 33.50 -20.15
C GLU A 848 4.51 33.03 -19.18
N PHE A 849 3.57 32.24 -19.69
CA PHE A 849 2.57 31.57 -18.85
C PHE A 849 3.21 30.38 -18.13
N SER A 850 3.21 30.41 -16.79
CA SER A 850 3.57 29.24 -15.98
C SER A 850 2.35 28.31 -15.83
N TRP A 851 2.47 27.13 -16.42
CA TRP A 851 1.49 26.05 -16.29
C TRP A 851 1.91 25.12 -15.15
N SER A 852 0.98 24.75 -14.27
CA SER A 852 1.24 23.72 -13.26
C SER A 852 0.14 22.66 -13.28
N GLU A 853 0.52 21.39 -13.26
CA GLU A 853 -0.42 20.28 -13.30
C GLU A 853 -0.52 19.61 -11.92
N ARG A 854 -1.75 19.48 -11.39
CA ARG A 854 -2.02 18.88 -10.07
C ARG A 854 -3.08 17.79 -10.15
N ASN A 855 -2.94 16.80 -9.27
CA ASN A 855 -3.93 15.72 -9.09
C ASN A 855 -5.21 16.27 -8.42
N VAL A 856 -6.37 15.88 -8.93
CA VAL A 856 -7.70 16.27 -8.42
C VAL A 856 -8.63 15.06 -8.28
N SER A 857 -9.78 15.25 -7.62
CA SER A 857 -10.84 14.25 -7.60
C SER A 857 -11.59 14.23 -8.93
N LEU A 858 -12.07 13.05 -9.32
CA LEU A 858 -13.05 12.93 -10.40
C LEU A 858 -14.34 13.71 -10.07
N LYS A 859 -14.73 13.79 -8.79
CA LYS A 859 -15.82 14.67 -8.34
C LYS A 859 -15.66 16.11 -8.84
N HIS A 860 -14.47 16.68 -8.71
CA HIS A 860 -14.21 18.07 -9.10
C HIS A 860 -14.40 18.26 -10.61
N ILE A 861 -13.87 17.34 -11.42
CA ILE A 861 -13.99 17.37 -12.89
C ILE A 861 -15.43 17.15 -13.33
N MET A 862 -16.11 16.14 -12.77
CA MET A 862 -17.52 15.87 -13.07
C MET A 862 -18.40 17.06 -12.71
N GLN A 863 -18.29 17.62 -11.50
CA GLN A 863 -19.10 18.78 -11.11
C GLN A 863 -18.75 20.04 -11.91
N HIS A 864 -17.53 20.17 -12.45
CA HIS A 864 -17.17 21.24 -13.40
C HIS A 864 -17.85 21.06 -14.76
N ILE A 865 -17.88 19.83 -15.30
CA ILE A 865 -18.55 19.51 -16.57
C ILE A 865 -20.07 19.61 -16.42
N GLU A 866 -20.65 19.01 -15.37
CA GLU A 866 -22.09 19.01 -15.09
C GLU A 866 -22.65 20.42 -14.79
N ALA A 867 -21.80 21.37 -14.39
CA ALA A 867 -22.14 22.78 -14.21
C ALA A 867 -21.94 23.64 -15.47
N SER A 868 -21.50 23.08 -16.60
CA SER A 868 -21.24 23.84 -17.82
C SER A 868 -22.51 24.54 -18.34
N PRO A 869 -22.46 25.84 -18.67
CA PRO A 869 -23.58 26.52 -19.32
C PRO A 869 -23.93 25.82 -20.64
N ASN A 870 -25.24 25.72 -20.91
CA ASN A 870 -25.79 25.09 -22.12
C ASN A 870 -25.32 23.65 -22.39
N ILE A 871 -24.89 22.89 -21.35
CA ILE A 871 -24.32 21.53 -21.49
C ILE A 871 -25.13 20.62 -22.43
N THR A 872 -26.46 20.70 -22.39
CA THR A 872 -27.40 19.92 -23.22
C THR A 872 -27.25 20.08 -24.73
N HIS A 873 -26.50 21.08 -25.22
CA HIS A 873 -26.17 21.26 -26.64
C HIS A 873 -24.93 20.46 -27.09
N TYR A 874 -24.14 19.94 -26.14
CA TYR A 874 -23.00 19.09 -26.42
C TYR A 874 -23.44 17.63 -26.44
N ALA A 875 -23.05 16.90 -27.49
CA ALA A 875 -23.36 15.48 -27.65
C ALA A 875 -22.33 14.58 -26.97
N LEU A 876 -21.06 15.00 -27.00
CA LEU A 876 -19.91 14.31 -26.42
C LEU A 876 -19.00 15.31 -25.70
N ILE A 877 -18.63 14.99 -24.46
CA ILE A 877 -17.62 15.73 -23.69
C ILE A 877 -16.55 14.74 -23.18
N GLY A 878 -15.28 15.14 -23.20
CA GLY A 878 -14.20 14.40 -22.54
C GLY A 878 -12.95 15.23 -22.32
N MET A 879 -11.80 14.58 -22.14
CA MET A 879 -10.58 15.20 -21.62
C MET A 879 -9.29 14.75 -22.33
N ARG A 880 -8.19 15.47 -22.10
CA ARG A 880 -6.84 15.16 -22.62
C ARG A 880 -6.29 13.86 -21.98
N LYS A 881 -5.29 13.26 -22.62
CA LYS A 881 -4.50 12.16 -22.05
C LYS A 881 -3.28 12.67 -21.29
N TRP A 882 -2.93 12.02 -20.19
CA TRP A 882 -1.77 12.44 -19.41
C TRP A 882 -0.44 12.08 -20.08
N SER A 883 0.50 13.04 -20.09
CA SER A 883 1.89 12.83 -20.47
C SER A 883 2.86 13.58 -19.56
N SER A 884 4.01 12.97 -19.27
CA SER A 884 5.12 13.59 -18.53
C SER A 884 5.83 14.69 -19.31
N LYS A 885 5.71 14.69 -20.65
CA LYS A 885 6.33 15.68 -21.54
C LYS A 885 5.40 16.85 -21.88
N THR A 886 4.20 16.91 -21.29
CA THR A 886 3.16 17.92 -21.60
C THR A 886 3.74 19.33 -21.66
N GLY A 887 3.86 19.88 -22.87
CA GLY A 887 4.61 21.11 -23.13
C GLY A 887 3.74 22.37 -23.23
N SER A 888 4.35 23.55 -23.09
CA SER A 888 3.69 24.86 -23.28
C SER A 888 3.13 25.11 -24.71
N ARG A 889 3.31 24.17 -25.65
CA ARG A 889 2.65 24.19 -26.98
C ARG A 889 1.34 23.40 -27.02
N GLU A 890 1.10 22.47 -26.10
CA GLU A 890 0.01 21.48 -26.21
C GLU A 890 -1.27 21.97 -25.53
N VAL A 891 -1.18 22.55 -24.33
CA VAL A 891 -2.33 23.16 -23.64
C VAL A 891 -2.60 24.60 -24.16
N ARG A 892 -2.41 24.84 -25.46
CA ARG A 892 -2.54 26.18 -26.09
C ARG A 892 -3.98 26.69 -26.19
N GLU A 893 -4.96 25.79 -26.18
CA GLU A 893 -6.39 26.12 -26.29
C GLU A 893 -7.15 25.36 -25.18
N PRO A 894 -8.04 26.02 -24.42
CA PRO A 894 -8.71 25.39 -23.28
C PRO A 894 -9.70 24.28 -23.70
N PHE A 895 -10.28 24.37 -24.89
CA PHE A 895 -11.24 23.44 -25.46
C PHE A 895 -10.91 23.18 -26.93
N THR A 896 -11.09 21.94 -27.41
CA THR A 896 -10.97 21.58 -28.84
C THR A 896 -12.14 20.72 -29.31
N ARG A 897 -12.53 20.89 -30.58
CA ARG A 897 -13.45 19.99 -31.29
C ARG A 897 -12.63 18.92 -31.99
N CYS A 898 -12.54 17.74 -31.41
CA CYS A 898 -11.75 16.63 -31.94
C CYS A 898 -12.36 15.29 -31.49
N HIS A 899 -11.73 14.18 -31.86
CA HIS A 899 -12.07 12.87 -31.30
C HIS A 899 -11.92 12.85 -29.77
N VAL A 900 -12.81 12.10 -29.11
CA VAL A 900 -12.85 11.89 -27.66
C VAL A 900 -12.78 10.38 -27.38
N HIS A 901 -12.04 10.00 -26.33
CA HIS A 901 -11.66 8.61 -26.05
C HIS A 901 -11.60 8.33 -24.54
N ASP A 902 -11.77 7.05 -24.17
CA ASP A 902 -11.44 6.43 -22.86
C ASP A 902 -12.20 6.92 -21.61
N PHE A 903 -12.60 8.19 -21.55
CA PHE A 903 -13.51 8.74 -20.56
C PHE A 903 -14.45 9.74 -21.25
N ILE A 904 -15.67 9.30 -21.51
CA ILE A 904 -16.63 9.98 -22.39
C ILE A 904 -17.90 10.29 -21.59
N VAL A 905 -18.30 11.56 -21.55
CA VAL A 905 -19.63 11.99 -21.10
C VAL A 905 -20.52 12.13 -22.34
N LEU A 906 -21.51 11.24 -22.46
CA LEU A 906 -22.37 11.09 -23.64
C LEU A 906 -23.78 11.59 -23.35
N ASN A 907 -24.31 12.43 -24.25
CA ASN A 907 -25.70 12.85 -24.28
C ASN A 907 -26.51 11.86 -25.12
N VAL A 908 -27.34 11.03 -24.49
CA VAL A 908 -28.11 9.99 -25.23
C VAL A 908 -29.27 10.58 -26.04
N ASP A 909 -29.78 11.74 -25.64
CA ASP A 909 -30.91 12.43 -26.27
C ASP A 909 -30.54 13.01 -27.65
N LEU A 910 -29.43 13.76 -27.70
CA LEU A 910 -28.89 14.28 -28.98
C LEU A 910 -28.40 13.16 -29.91
N THR A 911 -27.93 12.04 -29.37
CA THR A 911 -27.34 10.95 -30.17
C THR A 911 -28.33 9.84 -30.54
N GLN A 912 -29.64 10.00 -30.32
CA GLN A 912 -30.68 9.03 -30.69
C GLN A 912 -30.52 8.46 -32.12
N ASN A 913 -30.22 9.31 -33.11
CA ASN A 913 -30.11 8.94 -34.52
C ASN A 913 -28.71 8.42 -34.96
N VAL A 914 -27.75 8.36 -34.02
CA VAL A 914 -26.35 7.98 -34.28
C VAL A 914 -25.94 6.84 -33.35
N GLN A 915 -25.48 5.73 -33.91
CA GLN A 915 -25.29 4.48 -33.16
C GLN A 915 -23.85 3.98 -33.16
N TYR A 916 -23.39 3.46 -32.01
CA TYR A 916 -22.16 2.68 -31.96
C TYR A 916 -22.28 1.43 -32.83
N GLY A 917 -21.19 1.03 -33.47
CA GLY A 917 -21.18 -0.20 -34.27
C GLY A 917 -21.16 -1.44 -33.40
N GLN A 918 -22.30 -2.11 -33.25
CA GLN A 918 -22.49 -3.33 -32.44
C GLN A 918 -21.39 -4.39 -32.66
N ASN A 919 -20.91 -4.57 -33.89
CA ASN A 919 -19.93 -5.61 -34.21
C ASN A 919 -18.46 -5.22 -33.95
N ARG A 920 -18.16 -3.96 -33.62
CA ARG A 920 -16.79 -3.40 -33.69
C ARG A 920 -15.87 -3.89 -32.57
N PHE A 921 -14.64 -4.24 -32.93
CA PHE A 921 -13.57 -4.64 -31.99
C PHE A 921 -12.51 -3.54 -31.81
N MET A 922 -12.31 -2.70 -32.83
CA MET A 922 -11.33 -1.61 -32.84
C MET A 922 -11.86 -0.34 -33.54
N CYS A 923 -11.39 0.81 -33.05
CA CYS A 923 -11.69 2.15 -33.58
C CYS A 923 -13.19 2.52 -33.57
N ASP A 924 -13.96 1.93 -32.67
CA ASP A 924 -15.38 2.23 -32.46
C ASP A 924 -15.61 3.66 -31.93
N ASP A 925 -14.77 4.15 -31.01
CA ASP A 925 -14.75 5.57 -30.61
C ASP A 925 -14.67 6.50 -31.84
N VAL A 926 -13.70 6.24 -32.74
CA VAL A 926 -13.40 7.09 -33.90
C VAL A 926 -14.55 7.05 -34.92
N ASP A 927 -15.05 5.84 -35.20
CA ASP A 927 -16.18 5.59 -36.08
C ASP A 927 -17.50 6.19 -35.55
N PHE A 928 -17.68 6.24 -34.23
CA PHE A 928 -18.81 6.95 -33.60
C PHE A 928 -18.62 8.47 -33.65
N ASN A 929 -17.44 8.99 -33.26
CA ASN A 929 -17.13 10.42 -33.25
C ASN A 929 -17.32 11.07 -34.64
N LEU A 930 -16.87 10.41 -35.71
CA LEU A 930 -17.07 10.85 -37.09
C LEU A 930 -18.56 10.94 -37.45
N ARG A 931 -19.37 9.91 -37.10
CA ARG A 931 -20.82 9.92 -37.35
C ARG A 931 -21.55 10.98 -36.52
N VAL A 932 -21.15 11.23 -35.27
CA VAL A 932 -21.70 12.31 -34.43
C VAL A 932 -21.40 13.68 -35.02
N HIS A 933 -20.16 13.95 -35.43
CA HIS A 933 -19.78 15.21 -36.09
C HIS A 933 -20.51 15.40 -37.43
N SER A 934 -20.56 14.36 -38.29
CA SER A 934 -21.28 14.42 -39.56
C SER A 934 -22.79 14.57 -39.41
N ALA A 935 -23.38 14.23 -38.26
CA ALA A 935 -24.77 14.53 -37.92
C ALA A 935 -24.99 15.99 -37.44
N GLY A 936 -23.96 16.83 -37.45
CA GLY A 936 -24.02 18.24 -37.04
C GLY A 936 -23.89 18.47 -35.53
N LEU A 937 -23.57 17.43 -34.75
CA LEU A 937 -23.54 17.49 -33.29
C LEU A 937 -22.18 17.99 -32.75
N LEU A 938 -22.18 18.54 -31.54
CA LEU A 938 -20.98 19.13 -30.92
C LEU A 938 -20.23 18.12 -30.05
N LEU A 939 -18.96 17.89 -30.39
CA LEU A 939 -17.97 17.16 -29.57
C LEU A 939 -17.03 18.19 -28.90
N CYS A 940 -16.74 18.03 -27.61
CA CYS A 940 -15.87 18.94 -26.86
C CYS A 940 -14.85 18.21 -25.98
N ARG A 941 -13.56 18.46 -26.22
CA ARG A 941 -12.46 18.02 -25.35
C ARG A 941 -12.00 19.17 -24.46
N PHE A 942 -12.06 18.99 -23.15
CA PHE A 942 -11.50 19.90 -22.15
C PHE A 942 -10.00 19.60 -21.99
N ASN A 943 -9.13 20.49 -22.49
CA ASN A 943 -7.68 20.25 -22.53
C ASN A 943 -6.99 20.49 -21.18
N ARG A 944 -7.60 21.30 -20.29
CA ARG A 944 -7.10 21.50 -18.92
C ARG A 944 -7.22 20.26 -18.03
N PHE A 945 -8.18 19.37 -18.31
CA PHE A 945 -8.32 18.12 -17.58
C PHE A 945 -7.57 17.00 -18.29
N SER A 946 -6.93 16.10 -17.56
CA SER A 946 -6.37 14.88 -18.15
C SER A 946 -6.56 13.65 -17.30
N VAL A 947 -6.76 12.49 -17.96
CA VAL A 947 -6.83 11.18 -17.33
C VAL A 947 -5.52 10.40 -17.49
N MET A 948 -5.09 9.73 -16.42
CA MET A 948 -4.04 8.71 -16.45
C MET A 948 -4.67 7.33 -16.58
N LYS A 949 -4.12 6.51 -17.48
CA LYS A 949 -4.48 5.09 -17.63
C LYS A 949 -3.35 4.20 -17.12
N LYS A 950 -3.65 3.24 -16.23
CA LYS A 950 -2.65 2.29 -15.72
C LYS A 950 -2.31 1.22 -16.74
N GLN A 951 -1.04 0.79 -16.77
CA GLN A 951 -0.62 -0.37 -17.56
C GLN A 951 -1.13 -1.65 -16.90
N ILE A 952 -1.90 -2.44 -17.66
CA ILE A 952 -2.40 -3.75 -17.25
C ILE A 952 -1.95 -4.75 -18.30
N ALA A 953 -1.23 -5.79 -17.89
CA ALA A 953 -0.65 -6.78 -18.81
C ALA A 953 -1.71 -7.73 -19.41
N VAL A 954 -2.78 -7.98 -18.66
CA VAL A 954 -3.87 -8.94 -18.93
C VAL A 954 -5.14 -8.21 -19.42
N GLY A 955 -5.98 -8.89 -20.20
CA GLY A 955 -7.28 -8.37 -20.65
C GLY A 955 -7.19 -7.19 -21.65
N GLY A 956 -8.33 -6.56 -21.92
CA GLY A 956 -8.48 -5.61 -23.04
C GLY A 956 -8.36 -6.33 -24.40
N HIS A 957 -7.88 -5.62 -25.44
CA HIS A 957 -7.71 -6.18 -26.79
C HIS A 957 -6.81 -7.44 -26.90
N ARG A 958 -6.19 -7.90 -25.82
CA ARG A 958 -5.45 -9.18 -25.74
C ARG A 958 -6.34 -10.39 -25.46
N SER A 959 -7.63 -10.21 -25.15
CA SER A 959 -8.56 -11.30 -24.80
C SER A 959 -9.02 -12.18 -25.97
N PHE A 960 -8.73 -11.80 -27.21
CA PHE A 960 -9.16 -12.52 -28.42
C PHE A 960 -7.95 -13.09 -29.21
N PRO A 961 -7.35 -14.22 -28.77
CA PRO A 961 -6.30 -14.89 -29.53
C PRO A 961 -6.88 -15.55 -30.79
N ILE A 962 -6.30 -15.24 -31.96
CA ILE A 962 -6.69 -15.88 -33.23
C ILE A 962 -5.89 -17.18 -33.38
N THR A 963 -6.55 -18.33 -33.16
CA THR A 963 -5.93 -19.67 -33.21
C THR A 963 -6.57 -20.56 -34.30
N SER A 964 -5.88 -21.62 -34.67
CA SER A 964 -6.36 -22.64 -35.62
C SER A 964 -7.16 -23.71 -34.88
N LYS A 965 -8.36 -24.06 -35.36
CA LYS A 965 -9.15 -25.18 -34.79
C LYS A 965 -8.58 -26.57 -35.10
N VAL A 966 -7.47 -26.68 -35.85
CA VAL A 966 -7.03 -27.95 -36.49
C VAL A 966 -5.55 -28.29 -36.20
N SER A 967 -4.84 -27.52 -35.36
CA SER A 967 -3.41 -27.74 -35.13
C SER A 967 -2.89 -27.15 -33.82
N ASP A 968 -2.36 -28.00 -32.92
CA ASP A 968 -1.73 -27.59 -31.65
C ASP A 968 -0.34 -26.94 -31.82
N SER A 969 0.13 -26.72 -33.06
CA SER A 969 1.41 -26.04 -33.30
C SER A 969 1.27 -24.52 -33.10
N PRO A 970 2.10 -23.87 -32.25
CA PRO A 970 2.00 -22.44 -31.96
C PRO A 970 2.66 -21.55 -33.04
N MET A 971 2.42 -21.86 -34.33
CA MET A 971 2.84 -20.99 -35.42
C MET A 971 1.92 -19.77 -35.52
N ALA A 972 2.50 -18.57 -35.55
CA ALA A 972 1.77 -17.32 -35.65
C ALA A 972 0.98 -17.23 -36.97
N ILE A 973 -0.35 -17.16 -36.87
CA ILE A 973 -1.25 -17.12 -38.03
C ILE A 973 -1.12 -15.75 -38.71
N VAL A 974 -0.55 -15.75 -39.91
CA VAL A 974 -0.26 -14.54 -40.68
C VAL A 974 -1.58 -13.87 -41.08
N PRO A 975 -1.77 -12.55 -40.92
CA PRO A 975 -3.05 -11.89 -41.22
C PRO A 975 -3.60 -12.10 -42.64
N ALA A 976 -2.76 -12.46 -43.61
CA ALA A 976 -3.18 -12.85 -44.96
C ALA A 976 -4.06 -14.13 -45.00
N GLN A 977 -4.11 -14.90 -43.91
CA GLN A 977 -4.91 -16.12 -43.75
C GLN A 977 -6.28 -15.85 -43.10
N TYR A 978 -6.56 -14.62 -42.65
CA TYR A 978 -7.84 -14.25 -42.01
C TYR A 978 -8.99 -14.12 -43.01
N ILE A 979 -8.69 -14.05 -44.30
CA ILE A 979 -9.62 -14.00 -45.43
C ILE A 979 -9.20 -15.05 -46.47
N CYS A 980 -10.18 -15.70 -47.10
CA CYS A 980 -10.00 -16.80 -48.05
C CYS A 980 -10.96 -16.66 -49.24
N ALA A 981 -10.79 -17.47 -50.30
CA ALA A 981 -11.78 -17.56 -51.38
C ALA A 981 -12.98 -18.42 -50.94
N PRO A 982 -14.23 -18.12 -51.35
CA PRO A 982 -15.43 -18.77 -50.83
C PRO A 982 -15.40 -20.31 -50.86
N ASP A 983 -14.96 -20.88 -51.98
CA ASP A 983 -14.97 -22.33 -52.24
C ASP A 983 -13.65 -23.03 -51.85
N SER A 984 -12.76 -22.34 -51.11
CA SER A 984 -11.42 -22.86 -50.76
C SER A 984 -11.43 -23.78 -49.53
N LYS A 985 -10.67 -24.89 -49.59
CA LYS A 985 -10.40 -25.79 -48.45
C LYS A 985 -9.31 -25.19 -47.56
N HIS A 986 -9.67 -24.18 -46.76
CA HIS A 986 -8.78 -23.47 -45.84
C HIS A 986 -8.97 -23.94 -44.39
N THR A 987 -8.01 -23.61 -43.53
CA THR A 987 -8.06 -23.92 -42.08
C THR A 987 -8.97 -22.93 -41.36
N PHE A 988 -9.95 -23.43 -40.60
CA PHE A 988 -10.87 -22.58 -39.84
C PHE A 988 -10.22 -21.97 -38.59
N LEU A 989 -10.42 -20.67 -38.41
CA LEU A 989 -9.92 -19.89 -37.29
C LEU A 989 -10.96 -19.78 -36.17
N ALA A 990 -10.50 -19.90 -34.93
CA ALA A 990 -11.32 -19.73 -33.72
C ALA A 990 -11.45 -18.25 -33.33
N ALA A 991 -11.97 -17.42 -34.24
CA ALA A 991 -12.16 -15.98 -34.02
C ALA A 991 -13.37 -15.43 -34.80
N PRO A 992 -14.10 -14.43 -34.26
CA PRO A 992 -15.26 -13.85 -34.93
C PRO A 992 -14.93 -13.20 -36.28
N ALA A 993 -15.86 -13.33 -37.24
CA ALA A 993 -15.69 -12.81 -38.60
C ALA A 993 -15.28 -11.32 -38.66
N GLN A 994 -15.93 -10.45 -37.87
CA GLN A 994 -15.61 -9.02 -37.85
C GLN A 994 -14.21 -8.72 -37.26
N LEU A 995 -13.73 -9.50 -36.28
CA LEU A 995 -12.38 -9.36 -35.74
C LEU A 995 -11.33 -9.75 -36.79
N LEU A 996 -11.57 -10.85 -37.52
CA LEU A 996 -10.73 -11.27 -38.63
C LEU A 996 -10.68 -10.21 -39.74
N LEU A 997 -11.82 -9.60 -40.08
CA LEU A 997 -11.92 -8.51 -41.05
C LEU A 997 -11.14 -7.26 -40.61
N GLU A 998 -11.40 -6.74 -39.41
CA GLU A 998 -10.72 -5.54 -38.89
C GLU A 998 -9.20 -5.75 -38.81
N LYS A 999 -8.75 -6.95 -38.43
CA LYS A 999 -7.32 -7.30 -38.40
C LYS A 999 -6.71 -7.53 -39.78
N PHE A 1000 -7.46 -8.08 -40.73
CA PHE A 1000 -7.00 -8.18 -42.12
C PHE A 1000 -6.81 -6.78 -42.71
N LEU A 1001 -7.79 -5.89 -42.56
CA LEU A 1001 -7.74 -4.53 -43.10
C LEU A 1001 -6.61 -3.71 -42.45
N GLN A 1002 -6.40 -3.83 -41.13
CA GLN A 1002 -5.30 -3.14 -40.45
C GLN A 1002 -3.90 -3.49 -41.00
N HIS A 1003 -3.70 -4.71 -41.52
CA HIS A 1003 -2.37 -5.22 -41.88
C HIS A 1003 -2.16 -5.52 -43.38
N HIS A 1004 -3.20 -5.79 -44.17
CA HIS A 1004 -3.11 -6.18 -45.59
C HIS A 1004 -3.93 -5.32 -46.58
N SER A 1005 -4.59 -4.26 -46.11
CA SER A 1005 -5.19 -3.19 -46.94
C SER A 1005 -4.35 -2.78 -48.15
N HIS A 1006 -3.03 -2.68 -48.01
CA HIS A 1006 -2.07 -2.33 -49.08
C HIS A 1006 -2.11 -3.25 -50.31
N ARG A 1007 -2.73 -4.45 -50.20
CA ARG A 1007 -2.98 -5.35 -51.34
C ARG A 1007 -4.29 -5.06 -52.05
N PHE A 1008 -5.32 -4.59 -51.34
CA PHE A 1008 -6.57 -4.13 -51.94
C PHE A 1008 -6.42 -2.73 -52.52
N PHE A 1009 -5.79 -1.80 -51.81
CA PHE A 1009 -5.67 -0.39 -52.19
C PHE A 1009 -4.20 0.01 -52.49
N PRO A 1010 -3.57 -0.53 -53.55
CA PRO A 1010 -2.15 -0.30 -53.81
C PRO A 1010 -1.84 1.15 -54.26
N LEU A 1011 -2.81 1.84 -54.89
CA LEU A 1011 -2.65 3.23 -55.34
C LEU A 1011 -2.62 4.25 -54.18
N SER A 1012 -3.15 3.86 -53.01
CA SER A 1012 -3.22 4.69 -51.79
C SER A 1012 -1.96 4.57 -50.92
N LEU A 1013 -1.08 3.60 -51.20
CA LEU A 1013 0.04 3.23 -50.34
C LEU A 1013 1.09 4.35 -50.25
N LYS A 1014 1.27 4.93 -49.06
CA LYS A 1014 2.05 6.16 -48.81
C LYS A 1014 1.62 7.37 -49.66
N ASN A 1015 0.41 7.37 -50.23
CA ASN A 1015 -0.04 8.36 -51.22
C ASN A 1015 -1.18 9.25 -50.69
N HIS A 1016 -0.84 10.17 -49.79
CA HIS A 1016 -1.84 11.00 -49.08
C HIS A 1016 -2.61 12.00 -49.95
N GLY A 1017 -2.18 12.24 -51.20
CA GLY A 1017 -2.93 13.06 -52.15
C GLY A 1017 -4.18 12.38 -52.73
N HIS A 1018 -4.25 11.04 -52.65
CA HIS A 1018 -5.32 10.23 -53.21
C HIS A 1018 -5.84 9.25 -52.15
N PRO A 1019 -6.71 9.67 -51.21
CA PRO A 1019 -7.24 8.79 -50.17
C PRO A 1019 -8.21 7.73 -50.71
N VAL A 1020 -8.52 6.74 -49.87
CA VAL A 1020 -9.66 5.82 -50.07
C VAL A 1020 -10.93 6.49 -49.54
N LEU A 1021 -12.00 6.55 -50.33
CA LEU A 1021 -13.31 7.02 -49.88
C LEU A 1021 -13.99 5.93 -49.03
N SER A 1022 -14.42 6.26 -47.81
CA SER A 1022 -15.15 5.34 -46.92
C SER A 1022 -16.49 5.96 -46.56
N VAL A 1023 -17.58 5.27 -46.92
CA VAL A 1023 -18.96 5.81 -46.81
C VAL A 1023 -19.65 5.28 -45.55
N ASP A 1024 -20.19 6.20 -44.75
CA ASP A 1024 -20.93 6.02 -43.47
C ASP A 1024 -20.23 5.23 -42.34
N CYS A 1025 -19.16 4.49 -42.62
CA CYS A 1025 -18.37 3.71 -41.64
C CYS A 1025 -16.87 3.99 -41.82
N TYR A 1026 -16.14 4.16 -40.70
CA TYR A 1026 -14.68 4.23 -40.68
C TYR A 1026 -14.07 2.89 -40.24
N LEU A 1027 -13.38 2.21 -41.16
CA LEU A 1027 -12.58 1.03 -40.88
C LEU A 1027 -11.08 1.35 -40.97
N ASN A 1028 -10.28 0.75 -40.09
CA ASN A 1028 -8.83 0.95 -40.09
C ASN A 1028 -8.18 0.19 -41.27
N LEU A 1029 -7.61 0.92 -42.22
CA LEU A 1029 -6.81 0.40 -43.35
C LEU A 1029 -5.30 0.46 -43.07
N GLY A 1030 -4.88 0.65 -41.82
CA GLY A 1030 -3.49 0.80 -41.41
C GLY A 1030 -2.88 2.17 -41.72
N SER A 1031 -1.82 2.52 -40.99
CA SER A 1031 -1.20 3.86 -40.99
C SER A 1031 -0.46 4.28 -42.27
N GLN A 1032 -0.33 3.38 -43.25
CA GLN A 1032 0.26 3.69 -44.57
C GLN A 1032 -0.79 4.10 -45.62
N ILE A 1033 -2.07 4.10 -45.27
CA ILE A 1033 -3.19 4.50 -46.13
C ILE A 1033 -3.98 5.60 -45.42
N SER A 1034 -4.38 6.61 -46.18
CA SER A 1034 -5.29 7.66 -45.74
C SER A 1034 -6.71 7.42 -46.26
N VAL A 1035 -7.68 7.73 -45.40
CA VAL A 1035 -9.12 7.54 -45.62
C VAL A 1035 -9.82 8.89 -45.61
N CYS A 1036 -10.73 9.10 -46.56
CA CYS A 1036 -11.68 10.21 -46.53
C CYS A 1036 -13.02 9.66 -46.06
N TYR A 1037 -13.51 10.13 -44.92
CA TYR A 1037 -14.81 9.72 -44.37
C TYR A 1037 -15.93 10.64 -44.88
N VAL A 1038 -17.03 10.07 -45.37
CA VAL A 1038 -18.21 10.82 -45.84
C VAL A 1038 -19.47 10.05 -45.43
N SER A 1039 -20.49 10.73 -44.88
CA SER A 1039 -21.82 10.14 -44.66
C SER A 1039 -22.74 10.36 -45.86
N SER A 1040 -23.56 9.37 -46.21
CA SER A 1040 -24.59 9.49 -47.25
C SER A 1040 -25.88 10.15 -46.78
N ARG A 1041 -26.04 10.35 -45.47
CA ARG A 1041 -27.31 10.79 -44.87
C ARG A 1041 -27.67 12.24 -45.25
N PRO A 1042 -28.96 12.57 -45.41
CA PRO A 1042 -29.41 13.94 -45.69
C PRO A 1042 -28.91 14.95 -44.66
N HIS A 1043 -28.57 16.16 -45.12
CA HIS A 1043 -28.07 17.28 -44.31
C HIS A 1043 -26.76 17.02 -43.51
N SER A 1044 -26.00 15.98 -43.86
CA SER A 1044 -24.75 15.65 -43.18
C SER A 1044 -23.62 16.67 -43.42
N LEU A 1045 -22.85 16.97 -42.37
CA LEU A 1045 -21.64 17.81 -42.42
C LEU A 1045 -20.45 16.98 -42.90
N ASN A 1046 -20.28 16.93 -44.22
CA ASN A 1046 -19.16 16.25 -44.87
C ASN A 1046 -18.00 17.22 -45.20
N VAL A 1047 -16.80 16.66 -45.31
CA VAL A 1047 -15.64 17.33 -45.93
C VAL A 1047 -15.96 17.67 -47.40
N SER A 1048 -15.55 18.84 -47.90
CA SER A 1048 -15.72 19.15 -49.32
C SER A 1048 -14.81 18.25 -50.16
N CYS A 1049 -15.42 17.40 -50.97
CA CYS A 1049 -14.71 16.38 -51.74
C CYS A 1049 -14.47 16.77 -53.21
N SER A 1050 -14.73 18.03 -53.60
CA SER A 1050 -14.67 18.50 -54.99
C SER A 1050 -13.31 18.29 -55.67
N ASP A 1051 -12.23 18.41 -54.88
CA ASP A 1051 -10.86 18.52 -55.39
C ASP A 1051 -10.08 17.18 -55.28
N PHE A 1052 -10.71 16.13 -54.72
CA PHE A 1052 -10.07 14.84 -54.51
C PHE A 1052 -10.35 13.85 -55.65
N LEU A 1053 -9.28 13.27 -56.18
CA LEU A 1053 -9.31 12.04 -56.99
C LEU A 1053 -9.03 10.85 -56.08
N PHE A 1054 -10.01 9.97 -55.88
CA PHE A 1054 -9.92 8.86 -54.93
C PHE A 1054 -9.19 7.65 -55.54
N SER A 1055 -8.34 7.01 -54.74
CA SER A 1055 -7.57 5.82 -55.14
C SER A 1055 -8.31 4.49 -54.86
N GLY A 1056 -9.45 4.56 -54.19
CA GLY A 1056 -10.35 3.44 -53.95
C GLY A 1056 -11.64 3.85 -53.24
N LEU A 1057 -12.56 2.91 -53.16
CA LEU A 1057 -13.88 3.04 -52.52
C LEU A 1057 -14.12 1.87 -51.57
N LEU A 1058 -14.46 2.16 -50.31
CA LEU A 1058 -14.79 1.18 -49.28
C LEU A 1058 -16.27 1.32 -48.89
N LEU A 1059 -16.99 0.21 -49.04
CA LEU A 1059 -18.44 0.10 -48.81
C LEU A 1059 -18.71 -1.05 -47.84
N TYR A 1060 -18.89 -0.75 -46.56
CA TYR A 1060 -19.14 -1.73 -45.50
C TYR A 1060 -20.60 -1.67 -45.03
N LEU A 1061 -21.34 -2.79 -45.16
CA LEU A 1061 -22.73 -2.95 -44.72
C LEU A 1061 -23.62 -1.74 -45.08
N CYS A 1062 -23.56 -1.32 -46.36
CA CYS A 1062 -24.11 -0.05 -46.85
C CYS A 1062 -25.51 0.27 -46.35
N ASP A 1063 -25.68 1.47 -45.78
CA ASP A 1063 -26.99 2.00 -45.47
C ASP A 1063 -27.86 2.12 -46.75
N SER A 1064 -29.17 2.03 -46.54
CA SER A 1064 -30.22 2.32 -47.51
C SER A 1064 -30.06 3.68 -48.20
N PHE A 1065 -29.55 4.69 -47.47
CA PHE A 1065 -29.33 6.06 -47.97
C PHE A 1065 -28.20 6.17 -49.02
N VAL A 1066 -27.27 5.21 -49.08
CA VAL A 1066 -26.25 5.17 -50.15
C VAL A 1066 -26.95 4.81 -51.46
N GLY A 1067 -26.83 5.66 -52.48
CA GLY A 1067 -27.42 5.43 -53.82
C GLY A 1067 -26.44 5.74 -54.95
N ALA A 1068 -26.70 5.23 -56.16
CA ALA A 1068 -25.84 5.44 -57.33
C ALA A 1068 -25.56 6.94 -57.60
N GLY A 1069 -26.60 7.77 -57.60
CA GLY A 1069 -26.49 9.24 -57.75
C GLY A 1069 -25.83 9.98 -56.58
N PHE A 1070 -25.49 9.31 -55.47
CA PHE A 1070 -24.58 9.83 -54.46
C PHE A 1070 -23.12 9.49 -54.80
N LEU A 1071 -22.85 8.25 -55.24
CA LEU A 1071 -21.48 7.81 -55.60
C LEU A 1071 -20.95 8.50 -56.86
N LYS A 1072 -21.81 8.75 -57.86
CA LYS A 1072 -21.50 9.49 -59.11
C LYS A 1072 -21.13 10.98 -58.90
N LYS A 1073 -20.94 11.42 -57.64
CA LYS A 1073 -20.40 12.75 -57.25
C LYS A 1073 -18.89 12.75 -56.98
N PHE A 1074 -18.28 11.57 -56.86
CA PHE A 1074 -16.87 11.41 -56.51
C PHE A 1074 -16.08 10.88 -57.71
N HIS A 1075 -14.86 11.39 -57.91
CA HIS A 1075 -14.03 11.04 -59.06
C HIS A 1075 -12.92 10.06 -58.64
N PHE A 1076 -12.76 8.96 -59.38
CA PHE A 1076 -11.80 7.91 -59.07
C PHE A 1076 -10.65 7.85 -60.07
N LEU A 1077 -9.49 7.39 -59.61
CA LEU A 1077 -8.36 7.09 -60.51
C LEU A 1077 -8.66 5.84 -61.36
N LYS A 1078 -8.23 5.84 -62.62
CA LYS A 1078 -8.25 4.65 -63.48
C LYS A 1078 -7.51 3.49 -62.79
N GLY A 1079 -8.19 2.36 -62.58
CA GLY A 1079 -7.64 1.22 -61.84
C GLY A 1079 -7.65 1.36 -60.32
N ALA A 1080 -8.35 2.36 -59.75
CA ALA A 1080 -8.72 2.40 -58.33
C ALA A 1080 -9.46 1.11 -57.92
N THR A 1081 -9.38 0.74 -56.64
CA THR A 1081 -10.04 -0.48 -56.13
C THR A 1081 -11.32 -0.14 -55.36
N LEU A 1082 -12.41 -0.78 -55.72
CA LEU A 1082 -13.63 -0.87 -54.93
C LEU A 1082 -13.55 -2.10 -54.02
N CYS A 1083 -14.02 -1.99 -52.78
CA CYS A 1083 -14.23 -3.09 -51.85
C CYS A 1083 -15.63 -2.99 -51.23
N VAL A 1084 -16.52 -3.92 -51.58
CA VAL A 1084 -17.88 -4.06 -51.00
C VAL A 1084 -17.87 -5.18 -49.98
N ILE A 1085 -18.43 -4.96 -48.79
CA ILE A 1085 -18.46 -5.91 -47.67
C ILE A 1085 -19.89 -6.08 -47.16
N CYS A 1086 -20.40 -7.32 -47.18
CA CYS A 1086 -21.78 -7.69 -46.85
C CYS A 1086 -21.86 -8.94 -45.96
N GLN A 1087 -23.03 -9.16 -45.34
CA GLN A 1087 -23.28 -10.33 -44.48
C GLN A 1087 -23.43 -11.64 -45.27
N ASP A 1088 -23.81 -11.57 -46.55
CA ASP A 1088 -24.00 -12.72 -47.43
C ASP A 1088 -23.81 -12.35 -48.92
N ARG A 1089 -23.64 -13.37 -49.78
CA ARG A 1089 -23.38 -13.21 -51.22
C ARG A 1089 -24.57 -12.62 -52.00
N SER A 1090 -25.80 -12.79 -51.54
CA SER A 1090 -27.00 -12.24 -52.19
C SER A 1090 -27.12 -10.75 -51.89
N SER A 1091 -27.00 -10.35 -50.62
CA SER A 1091 -26.94 -8.93 -50.21
C SER A 1091 -25.79 -8.19 -50.90
N LEU A 1092 -24.65 -8.86 -51.13
CA LEU A 1092 -23.53 -8.30 -51.88
C LEU A 1092 -23.92 -8.00 -53.33
N ARG A 1093 -24.44 -8.99 -54.06
CA ARG A 1093 -24.86 -8.82 -55.46
C ARG A 1093 -25.98 -7.80 -55.61
N GLN A 1094 -26.95 -7.80 -54.70
CA GLN A 1094 -28.00 -6.79 -54.63
C GLN A 1094 -27.41 -5.39 -54.43
N THR A 1095 -26.38 -5.23 -53.58
CA THR A 1095 -25.72 -3.94 -53.35
C THR A 1095 -24.98 -3.44 -54.60
N VAL A 1096 -24.31 -4.33 -55.34
CA VAL A 1096 -23.63 -3.98 -56.61
C VAL A 1096 -24.62 -3.45 -57.64
N VAL A 1097 -25.75 -4.15 -57.84
CA VAL A 1097 -26.81 -3.74 -58.78
C VAL A 1097 -27.53 -2.47 -58.32
N ARG A 1098 -27.88 -2.37 -57.03
CA ARG A 1098 -28.58 -1.21 -56.41
C ARG A 1098 -27.78 0.09 -56.51
N LEU A 1099 -26.47 0.01 -56.67
CA LEU A 1099 -25.55 1.15 -56.74
C LEU A 1099 -24.99 1.38 -58.15
N GLU A 1100 -25.49 0.67 -59.17
CA GLU A 1100 -25.09 0.81 -60.59
C GLU A 1100 -23.58 0.62 -60.82
N LEU A 1101 -22.90 -0.17 -59.98
CA LEU A 1101 -21.43 -0.23 -59.96
C LEU A 1101 -20.83 -0.96 -61.17
N GLU A 1102 -21.60 -1.77 -61.89
CA GLU A 1102 -21.13 -2.49 -63.08
C GLU A 1102 -20.87 -1.57 -64.29
N ASP A 1103 -21.41 -0.34 -64.28
CA ASP A 1103 -21.18 0.68 -65.33
C ASP A 1103 -19.73 1.21 -65.31
N GLU A 1104 -19.15 1.35 -64.12
CA GLU A 1104 -17.86 2.05 -63.88
C GLU A 1104 -16.75 1.11 -63.37
N TRP A 1105 -17.10 -0.07 -62.83
CA TRP A 1105 -16.16 -0.98 -62.15
C TRP A 1105 -16.16 -2.39 -62.74
N GLN A 1106 -14.99 -2.86 -63.17
CA GLN A 1106 -14.78 -4.25 -63.59
C GLN A 1106 -14.63 -5.18 -62.38
N PHE A 1107 -15.57 -6.10 -62.22
CA PHE A 1107 -15.52 -7.21 -61.25
C PHE A 1107 -15.01 -8.52 -61.90
N ARG A 1108 -14.54 -9.47 -61.08
CA ARG A 1108 -14.16 -10.83 -61.52
C ARG A 1108 -14.45 -11.86 -60.44
N LEU A 1109 -14.79 -13.09 -60.83
CA LEU A 1109 -15.11 -14.19 -59.91
C LEU A 1109 -13.97 -14.57 -58.92
N ARG A 1110 -12.71 -14.27 -59.28
CA ARG A 1110 -11.53 -14.50 -58.41
C ARG A 1110 -11.25 -13.36 -57.42
N ASP A 1111 -11.98 -12.26 -57.54
CA ASP A 1111 -11.83 -11.04 -56.75
C ASP A 1111 -12.93 -10.98 -55.63
N GLU A 1112 -13.66 -12.09 -55.42
CA GLU A 1112 -14.62 -12.37 -54.32
C GLU A 1112 -13.96 -13.21 -53.21
N PHE A 1113 -14.20 -12.84 -51.94
CA PHE A 1113 -13.57 -13.42 -50.75
C PHE A 1113 -14.57 -13.57 -49.58
N GLN A 1114 -14.20 -14.34 -48.55
CA GLN A 1114 -14.91 -14.44 -47.27
C GLN A 1114 -13.93 -14.50 -46.08
N THR A 1115 -14.40 -14.20 -44.86
CA THR A 1115 -13.60 -14.38 -43.63
C THR A 1115 -13.39 -15.85 -43.26
N ALA A 1116 -12.21 -16.19 -42.73
CA ALA A 1116 -11.79 -17.57 -42.44
C ALA A 1116 -12.24 -18.10 -41.05
N ASN A 1117 -13.35 -17.59 -40.51
CA ASN A 1117 -13.90 -18.00 -39.21
C ASN A 1117 -14.48 -19.43 -39.24
N ALA A 1118 -14.60 -20.03 -38.06
CA ALA A 1118 -15.29 -21.32 -37.90
C ALA A 1118 -16.76 -21.26 -38.34
N LYS A 1119 -17.28 -22.43 -38.78
CA LYS A 1119 -18.64 -22.60 -39.32
C LYS A 1119 -19.79 -22.30 -38.34
N GLU A 1120 -19.48 -22.16 -37.05
CA GLU A 1120 -20.45 -21.72 -36.04
C GLU A 1120 -20.83 -20.23 -36.21
N ASP A 1121 -19.87 -19.41 -36.64
CA ASP A 1121 -20.08 -17.99 -36.95
C ASP A 1121 -20.46 -17.80 -38.43
N ARG A 1122 -21.31 -16.79 -38.71
CA ARG A 1122 -21.58 -16.37 -40.10
C ARG A 1122 -20.37 -15.61 -40.65
N PRO A 1123 -19.77 -16.01 -41.79
CA PRO A 1123 -18.67 -15.28 -42.40
C PRO A 1123 -19.16 -13.98 -43.06
N LEU A 1124 -18.27 -13.00 -43.14
CA LEU A 1124 -18.49 -11.77 -43.92
C LEU A 1124 -17.92 -11.98 -45.33
N PHE A 1125 -18.66 -11.53 -46.34
CA PHE A 1125 -18.27 -11.63 -47.75
C PHE A 1125 -17.75 -10.30 -48.26
N LEU A 1126 -16.68 -10.36 -49.04
CA LEU A 1126 -16.04 -9.21 -49.67
C LEU A 1126 -16.01 -9.41 -51.19
N LEU A 1127 -16.27 -8.35 -51.95
CA LEU A 1127 -16.01 -8.32 -53.38
C LEU A 1127 -15.13 -7.11 -53.69
N THR A 1128 -14.11 -7.34 -54.51
CA THR A 1128 -13.27 -6.28 -55.04
C THR A 1128 -13.47 -6.09 -56.54
N GLY A 1129 -13.41 -4.84 -56.98
CA GLY A 1129 -13.56 -4.42 -58.38
C GLY A 1129 -12.55 -3.32 -58.72
N ARG A 1130 -12.33 -3.07 -60.01
CA ARG A 1130 -11.40 -2.03 -60.48
C ARG A 1130 -12.11 -1.01 -61.36
N HIS A 1131 -11.88 0.27 -61.08
CA HIS A 1131 -12.39 1.35 -61.92
C HIS A 1131 -11.81 1.24 -63.34
N LEU A 1132 -12.68 1.43 -64.33
CA LEU A 1132 -12.33 1.37 -65.76
C LEU A 1132 -11.39 2.48 -66.20
#